data_AF-A0A7M7GG70-F1
#
_entry.id   AF-A0A7M7GG70-F1
#
_cell.length_a   1.000
_cell.length_b   1.000
_cell.length_c   1.000
_cell.angle_alpha   90.00
_cell.angle_beta   90.00
_cell.angle_gamma   90.00
#
_symmetry.space_group_name_H-M   'P 1'
#
loop_
_entity.id
_entity.type
_entity.pdbx_description
1 polymer ?
#
loop_
_entity_poly.entity_id
_entity_poly.type
_entity_poly.pdbx_seq_one_letter_code
_entity_poly.pdbx_strand_id
1 'polypeptide(L)'
;MKDFTMGVVLASCLLLLNGLVTLCSAHEFANPSFNYKGSNRKFCPAAKYPNQQPPDRVNTTSRLRSIRSEMKRISTLQTAPLQGYIVTSDDEHQSETVDPRDERRRYITGFTGSAGDALITEDKAVFWTDGRYFIQADSQLDCNWILMKHPQEQTPTLTEWLKNEFKDKKARIGADPKLIPAFVWDQWETELANTSIKLIAVENNLVDTIWQVDRPEYNTYVAYPLELSFSGKPWQEKIKAVRDEMLFLNVTALVVTALDEISWLFNIRGHDLPTTYVLRAYAIIEFGRIRLYTPKHKLDRSTEIHLKMDGCYHADCVTWVEYSEIFKDLRTFNQLWTSVWLPSRCVFSPGASKLVHTCISVNKRLIRPSPIIDMRAEKNEVEIKGMRNAHLKDAVAMCDFLAYMEEQMELEAPGWDELQVVRVVNSFRYEQNDSKGISFDTIVGYGPHGAIPHYEPTNLTNISIDRDSTLVIDSGGQYKDGTTDLTRTLHFGEPTQEQREAYTRVLIGQIELATAVFPSTVRTDQLDVLARKSLWSTGYDYTHGTSHGVGHFLSVHESPIIVAYMGGKSSAVPGCNSAYLQPGYFLSNEPGYYKEGDFGVRLENVIEVVNADVPSSWGQQFLKFRDVALVPYEPKLIEVEMLSPVHRRWLNEYNQRIRDEVGEELKKQLRPKGYWWMMKKTRSIPEWGKVDLNYFRGISNKSPTFTSPLTLLITTFVAHYLCRILGLFS
;
A
#
# COMPACT_ATOMS: atom_id res chain seq x y z
N MET A 1 40.91 59.50 7.71
CA MET A 1 40.57 58.74 6.48
C MET A 1 40.01 57.34 6.73
N LYS A 2 40.13 56.74 7.93
CA LYS A 2 39.46 55.45 8.25
C LYS A 2 38.03 55.60 8.80
N ASP A 3 37.71 56.71 9.45
CA ASP A 3 36.35 56.91 10.02
C ASP A 3 35.31 57.41 9.00
N PHE A 4 35.76 58.05 7.91
CA PHE A 4 34.86 58.53 6.87
C PHE A 4 34.38 57.40 5.94
N THR A 5 35.24 56.40 5.69
CA THR A 5 34.89 55.22 4.88
C THR A 5 33.94 54.27 5.60
N MET A 6 34.04 54.15 6.93
CA MET A 6 33.13 53.29 7.69
C MET A 6 31.71 53.89 7.81
N GLY A 7 31.60 55.22 7.92
CA GLY A 7 30.32 55.93 7.91
C GLY A 7 29.57 55.84 6.58
N VAL A 8 30.28 55.89 5.45
CA VAL A 8 29.66 55.77 4.11
C VAL A 8 29.19 54.34 3.83
N VAL A 9 29.92 53.31 4.28
CA VAL A 9 29.49 51.90 4.11
C VAL A 9 28.28 51.56 4.97
N LEU A 10 28.22 52.06 6.21
CA LEU A 10 27.06 51.86 7.10
C LEU A 10 25.80 52.59 6.60
N ALA A 11 25.94 53.82 6.09
CA ALA A 11 24.81 54.55 5.49
C ALA A 11 24.29 53.88 4.21
N SER A 12 25.19 53.32 3.40
CA SER A 12 24.85 52.58 2.17
C SER A 12 24.12 51.27 2.46
N CYS A 13 24.53 50.54 3.50
CA CYS A 13 23.84 49.32 3.95
C CYS A 13 22.45 49.61 4.54
N LEU A 14 22.27 50.69 5.29
CA LEU A 14 20.98 51.09 5.86
C LEU A 14 19.97 51.56 4.79
N LEU A 15 20.45 52.22 3.73
CA LEU A 15 19.61 52.60 2.58
C LEU A 15 19.23 51.39 1.72
N LEU A 16 20.12 50.40 1.55
CA LEU A 16 19.82 49.14 0.87
C LEU A 16 18.85 48.27 1.69
N LEU A 17 19.02 48.18 3.01
CA LEU A 17 18.09 47.47 3.89
C LEU A 17 16.70 48.12 3.93
N ASN A 18 16.62 49.46 4.00
CA ASN A 18 15.32 50.14 3.96
C ASN A 18 14.66 50.07 2.58
N GLY A 19 15.45 50.09 1.49
CA GLY A 19 14.96 49.86 0.11
C GLY A 19 14.45 48.43 -0.10
N LEU A 20 15.11 47.42 0.47
CA LEU A 20 14.66 46.03 0.46
C LEU A 20 13.42 45.80 1.35
N VAL A 21 13.31 46.49 2.48
CA VAL A 21 12.12 46.41 3.36
C VAL A 21 10.91 47.13 2.75
N THR A 22 11.10 48.19 1.96
CA THR A 22 10.02 48.85 1.21
C THR A 22 9.65 48.15 -0.10
N LEU A 23 10.57 47.38 -0.72
CA LEU A 23 10.24 46.49 -1.85
C LEU A 23 9.64 45.14 -1.42
N CYS A 24 9.87 44.69 -0.17
CA CYS A 24 9.21 43.50 0.40
C CYS A 24 7.86 43.78 1.07
N SER A 25 7.37 45.02 1.06
CA SER A 25 6.08 45.41 1.65
C SER A 25 5.10 45.91 0.59
N ALA A 26 4.96 45.19 -0.53
CA ALA A 26 3.85 45.36 -1.47
C ALA A 26 3.61 44.17 -2.42
N HIS A 27 4.14 42.99 -2.11
CA HIS A 27 3.54 41.75 -2.60
C HIS A 27 2.73 41.17 -1.45
N GLU A 28 1.48 41.64 -1.31
CA GLU A 28 0.42 40.71 -0.95
C GLU A 28 0.60 39.52 -1.90
N PHE A 29 1.19 38.43 -1.42
CA PHE A 29 0.99 37.14 -2.06
C PHE A 29 -0.53 36.97 -2.04
N ALA A 30 -1.17 37.30 -3.16
CA ALA A 30 -2.58 37.02 -3.33
C ALA A 30 -2.75 35.55 -2.93
N ASN A 31 -3.59 35.30 -1.92
CA ASN A 31 -3.90 33.93 -1.54
C ASN A 31 -4.18 33.16 -2.83
N PRO A 32 -3.56 31.98 -3.06
CA PRO A 32 -3.78 31.23 -4.27
C PRO A 32 -5.29 31.12 -4.52
N SER A 33 -5.71 31.48 -5.73
CA SER A 33 -7.12 31.47 -6.10
C SER A 33 -7.60 30.02 -6.20
N PHE A 34 -7.97 29.43 -5.06
CA PHE A 34 -8.49 28.07 -5.01
C PHE A 34 -9.82 27.95 -5.76
N ASN A 35 -9.99 26.83 -6.46
CA ASN A 35 -11.23 26.48 -7.14
C ASN A 35 -12.20 25.78 -6.17
N TYR A 36 -12.93 26.56 -5.37
CA TYR A 36 -13.94 26.05 -4.43
C TYR A 36 -15.16 25.40 -5.10
N LYS A 37 -15.32 25.55 -6.43
CA LYS A 37 -16.39 24.92 -7.22
C LYS A 37 -16.03 23.54 -7.74
N GLY A 38 -14.80 23.07 -7.50
CA GLY A 38 -14.31 21.78 -7.94
C GLY A 38 -14.00 21.71 -9.44
N SER A 39 -13.52 20.53 -9.85
CA SER A 39 -13.10 20.25 -11.22
C SER A 39 -14.29 20.23 -12.18
N ASN A 40 -14.06 20.63 -13.42
CA ASN A 40 -15.05 20.41 -14.49
C ASN A 40 -15.24 18.91 -14.70
N ARG A 41 -16.49 18.46 -14.67
CA ARG A 41 -16.88 17.05 -14.72
C ARG A 41 -17.53 16.69 -16.04
N LYS A 42 -17.12 15.54 -16.63
CA LYS A 42 -17.73 15.03 -17.86
C LYS A 42 -19.21 14.70 -17.59
N PHE A 43 -20.06 15.10 -18.53
CA PHE A 43 -21.51 14.87 -18.50
C PHE A 43 -22.27 15.48 -17.31
N CYS A 44 -21.78 16.60 -16.74
CA CYS A 44 -22.51 17.41 -15.76
C CYS A 44 -22.79 18.85 -16.27
N PRO A 45 -23.95 19.46 -15.94
CA PRO A 45 -25.07 18.90 -15.18
C PRO A 45 -25.83 17.82 -15.97
N ALA A 46 -26.39 16.82 -15.29
CA ALA A 46 -27.02 15.66 -15.91
C ALA A 46 -28.15 16.01 -16.90
N ALA A 47 -28.89 17.10 -16.63
CA ALA A 47 -29.96 17.59 -17.51
C ALA A 47 -29.50 17.97 -18.92
N LYS A 48 -28.21 18.32 -19.10
CA LYS A 48 -27.62 18.63 -20.41
C LYS A 48 -27.21 17.36 -21.19
N TYR A 49 -27.05 16.23 -20.51
CA TYR A 49 -26.50 14.99 -21.08
C TYR A 49 -27.29 13.74 -20.64
N PRO A 50 -28.61 13.69 -20.88
CA PRO A 50 -29.48 12.65 -20.31
C PRO A 50 -29.16 11.22 -20.78
N ASN A 51 -28.65 11.07 -22.01
CA ASN A 51 -28.35 9.76 -22.62
C ASN A 51 -26.84 9.47 -22.73
N GLN A 52 -26.00 10.25 -22.05
CA GLN A 52 -24.53 10.13 -22.11
C GLN A 52 -23.92 10.01 -20.71
N GLN A 53 -24.71 9.66 -19.71
CA GLN A 53 -24.19 9.43 -18.36
C GLN A 53 -23.32 8.16 -18.36
N PRO A 54 -22.17 8.16 -17.67
CA PRO A 54 -21.37 6.97 -17.46
C PRO A 54 -22.23 5.82 -16.87
N PRO A 55 -22.03 4.57 -17.32
CA PRO A 55 -22.88 3.45 -16.92
C PRO A 55 -22.73 3.07 -15.44
N ASP A 56 -21.56 3.34 -14.85
CA ASP A 56 -21.20 3.11 -13.45
C ASP A 56 -21.62 4.25 -12.50
N ARG A 57 -22.30 5.28 -13.01
CA ARG A 57 -22.71 6.45 -12.22
C ARG A 57 -23.90 6.12 -11.30
N VAL A 58 -23.73 6.32 -10.00
CA VAL A 58 -24.77 6.02 -9.00
C VAL A 58 -25.54 7.28 -8.60
N ASN A 59 -26.87 7.27 -8.73
CA ASN A 59 -27.71 8.36 -8.24
C ASN A 59 -27.85 8.33 -6.72
N THR A 60 -27.26 9.33 -6.06
CA THR A 60 -27.17 9.49 -4.60
C THR A 60 -28.17 10.48 -4.03
N THR A 61 -29.09 11.02 -4.85
CA THR A 61 -30.03 12.09 -4.45
C THR A 61 -30.86 11.74 -3.21
N SER A 62 -31.38 10.51 -3.13
CA SER A 62 -32.14 10.04 -1.97
C SER A 62 -31.26 9.88 -0.73
N ARG A 63 -30.06 9.32 -0.88
CA ARG A 63 -29.08 9.11 0.20
C ARG A 63 -28.66 10.45 0.82
N LEU A 64 -28.34 11.44 -0.01
CA LEU A 64 -28.01 12.81 0.42
C LEU A 64 -29.17 13.48 1.15
N ARG A 65 -30.42 13.29 0.69
CA ARG A 65 -31.59 13.83 1.39
C ARG A 65 -31.76 13.20 2.78
N SER A 66 -31.60 11.87 2.87
CA SER A 66 -31.75 11.15 4.14
C SER A 66 -30.67 11.54 5.15
N ILE A 67 -29.39 11.61 4.75
CA ILE A 67 -28.32 11.98 5.69
C ILE A 67 -28.48 13.43 6.19
N ARG A 68 -28.91 14.36 5.33
CA ARG A 68 -29.22 15.75 5.72
C ARG A 68 -30.38 15.84 6.71
N SER A 69 -31.34 14.90 6.66
CA SER A 69 -32.39 14.79 7.67
C SER A 69 -31.82 14.32 9.02
N GLU A 70 -30.92 13.33 9.02
CA GLU A 70 -30.27 12.84 10.25
C GLU A 70 -29.35 13.89 10.88
N MET A 71 -28.67 14.71 10.09
CA MET A 71 -27.89 15.87 10.57
C MET A 71 -28.72 16.90 11.35
N LYS A 72 -30.05 16.89 11.23
CA LYS A 72 -30.97 17.79 11.96
C LYS A 72 -31.68 17.10 13.12
N ARG A 73 -31.64 15.76 13.19
CA ARG A 73 -32.42 14.98 14.15
C ARG A 73 -31.68 14.87 15.50
N ILE A 74 -32.18 15.59 16.50
CA ILE A 74 -31.59 15.62 17.85
C ILE A 74 -31.54 14.23 18.49
N SER A 75 -32.54 13.37 18.27
CA SER A 75 -32.53 12.01 18.84
C SER A 75 -31.39 11.13 18.32
N THR A 76 -30.98 11.32 17.05
CA THR A 76 -29.86 10.58 16.44
C THR A 76 -28.53 11.14 16.94
N LEU A 77 -28.40 12.47 16.96
CA LEU A 77 -27.16 13.16 17.30
C LEU A 77 -26.85 13.22 18.79
N GLN A 78 -27.89 13.15 19.64
CA GLN A 78 -27.80 13.45 21.07
C GLN A 78 -27.21 14.84 21.37
N THR A 79 -27.21 15.73 20.39
CA THR A 79 -26.64 17.09 20.46
C THR A 79 -27.34 18.02 19.46
N ALA A 80 -26.92 19.28 19.42
CA ALA A 80 -27.46 20.28 18.49
C ALA A 80 -27.18 19.91 17.02
N PRO A 81 -28.05 20.33 16.08
CA PRO A 81 -27.92 20.05 14.64
C PRO A 81 -26.54 20.37 14.06
N LEU A 82 -26.16 19.61 13.03
CA LEU A 82 -24.91 19.76 12.29
C LEU A 82 -25.12 20.53 10.99
N GLN A 83 -24.15 21.36 10.61
CA GLN A 83 -24.11 22.07 9.33
C GLN A 83 -23.34 21.27 8.26
N GLY A 84 -22.55 20.28 8.68
CA GLY A 84 -21.88 19.36 7.77
C GLY A 84 -21.58 18.02 8.44
N TYR A 85 -21.37 16.99 7.63
CA TYR A 85 -20.94 15.67 8.07
C TYR A 85 -19.83 15.13 7.15
N ILE A 86 -18.74 14.63 7.74
CA ILE A 86 -17.61 14.04 7.02
C ILE A 86 -17.73 12.52 7.04
N VAL A 87 -17.49 11.90 5.88
CA VAL A 87 -17.40 10.45 5.70
C VAL A 87 -16.09 10.13 4.99
N THR A 88 -15.19 9.45 5.69
CA THR A 88 -13.88 8.99 5.21
C THR A 88 -13.97 7.54 4.68
N SER A 89 -12.86 7.03 4.13
CA SER A 89 -12.75 5.65 3.63
C SER A 89 -12.46 4.62 4.72
N ASP A 90 -11.89 5.05 5.85
CA ASP A 90 -11.33 4.15 6.87
C ASP A 90 -12.40 3.41 7.70
N ASP A 91 -12.02 2.23 8.22
CA ASP A 91 -12.75 1.53 9.27
C ASP A 91 -12.23 1.90 10.69
N GLU A 92 -12.72 1.20 11.72
CA GLU A 92 -12.32 1.43 13.12
C GLU A 92 -10.82 1.11 13.40
N HIS A 93 -10.16 0.42 12.47
CA HIS A 93 -8.77 -0.02 12.52
C HIS A 93 -7.87 0.70 11.52
N GLN A 94 -8.42 1.64 10.77
CA GLN A 94 -7.72 2.43 9.76
C GLN A 94 -7.11 1.52 8.68
N SER A 95 -7.85 0.47 8.30
CA SER A 95 -7.51 -0.44 7.22
C SER A 95 -7.60 0.26 5.86
N GLU A 96 -6.67 -0.04 4.95
CA GLU A 96 -6.69 0.51 3.60
C GLU A 96 -7.85 -0.05 2.76
N THR A 97 -8.05 -1.37 2.82
CA THR A 97 -9.24 -2.05 2.32
C THR A 97 -10.15 -2.35 3.50
N VAL A 98 -11.43 -2.01 3.39
CA VAL A 98 -12.41 -2.23 4.47
C VAL A 98 -13.34 -3.40 4.15
N ASP A 99 -13.95 -3.98 5.17
CA ASP A 99 -15.04 -4.95 4.97
C ASP A 99 -16.21 -4.30 4.20
N PRO A 100 -16.91 -5.02 3.31
CA PRO A 100 -18.08 -4.50 2.58
C PRO A 100 -19.12 -3.81 3.47
N ARG A 101 -19.28 -4.24 4.73
CA ARG A 101 -20.18 -3.61 5.72
C ARG A 101 -19.75 -2.20 6.12
N ASP A 102 -18.46 -1.91 6.01
CA ASP A 102 -17.82 -0.66 6.41
C ASP A 102 -17.56 0.30 5.24
N GLU A 103 -17.92 -0.07 4.01
CA GLU A 103 -17.84 0.76 2.78
C GLU A 103 -18.83 1.94 2.75
N ARG A 104 -18.95 2.69 3.84
CA ARG A 104 -19.88 3.82 4.03
C ARG A 104 -19.69 4.92 2.98
N ARG A 105 -18.43 5.23 2.64
CA ARG A 105 -18.09 6.18 1.57
C ARG A 105 -18.65 5.70 0.22
N ARG A 106 -18.47 4.42 -0.12
CA ARG A 106 -19.02 3.83 -1.35
C ARG A 106 -20.53 3.93 -1.36
N TYR A 107 -21.19 3.57 -0.25
CA TYR A 107 -22.64 3.71 -0.14
C TYR A 107 -23.10 5.16 -0.33
N ILE A 108 -22.52 6.15 0.37
CA ILE A 108 -23.03 7.52 0.31
C ILE A 108 -22.72 8.22 -1.02
N THR A 109 -21.58 7.90 -1.66
CA THR A 109 -21.08 8.60 -2.86
C THR A 109 -21.28 7.85 -4.18
N GLY A 110 -21.33 6.52 -4.16
CA GLY A 110 -21.25 5.66 -5.35
C GLY A 110 -19.84 5.40 -5.87
N PHE A 111 -18.84 6.17 -5.45
CA PHE A 111 -17.45 5.96 -5.85
C PHE A 111 -16.91 4.65 -5.25
N THR A 112 -16.04 3.89 -5.92
CA THR A 112 -15.57 2.58 -5.46
C THR A 112 -14.07 2.54 -5.13
N GLY A 113 -13.30 3.56 -5.49
CA GLY A 113 -11.85 3.59 -5.19
C GLY A 113 -11.55 3.60 -3.69
N SER A 114 -10.33 3.17 -3.35
CA SER A 114 -9.90 2.95 -1.96
C SER A 114 -9.65 4.24 -1.15
N ALA A 115 -9.47 5.39 -1.82
CA ALA A 115 -9.15 6.64 -1.14
C ALA A 115 -10.08 7.79 -1.54
N GLY A 116 -10.66 8.45 -0.53
CA GLY A 116 -11.33 9.72 -0.69
C GLY A 116 -12.17 10.13 0.51
N ASP A 117 -12.43 11.43 0.60
CA ASP A 117 -13.15 12.07 1.69
C ASP A 117 -14.41 12.76 1.16
N ALA A 118 -15.56 12.43 1.74
CA ALA A 118 -16.84 13.05 1.43
C ALA A 118 -17.23 14.05 2.53
N LEU A 119 -17.60 15.27 2.12
CA LEU A 119 -18.21 16.27 2.99
C LEU A 119 -19.61 16.59 2.49
N ILE A 120 -20.61 16.41 3.34
CA ILE A 120 -22.00 16.72 3.03
C ILE A 120 -22.44 17.89 3.90
N THR A 121 -22.84 19.00 3.29
CA THR A 121 -23.47 20.14 3.99
C THR A 121 -24.99 20.08 3.81
N GLU A 122 -25.69 21.07 4.37
CA GLU A 122 -27.14 21.20 4.23
C GLU A 122 -27.61 21.25 2.77
N ASP A 123 -26.77 21.76 1.86
CA ASP A 123 -27.10 22.05 0.46
C ASP A 123 -26.08 21.53 -0.57
N LYS A 124 -24.83 21.25 -0.16
CA LYS A 124 -23.74 20.78 -1.05
C LYS A 124 -23.25 19.38 -0.64
N ALA A 125 -22.56 18.73 -1.57
CA ALA A 125 -21.81 17.50 -1.35
C ALA A 125 -20.48 17.61 -2.10
N VAL A 126 -19.38 17.38 -1.42
CA VAL A 126 -18.02 17.61 -1.95
C VAL A 126 -17.19 16.36 -1.70
N PHE A 127 -16.38 15.98 -2.68
CA PHE A 127 -15.61 14.74 -2.65
C PHE A 127 -14.14 15.01 -3.04
N TRP A 128 -13.20 14.67 -2.16
CA TRP A 128 -11.77 14.71 -2.43
C TRP A 128 -11.24 13.31 -2.71
N THR A 129 -10.35 13.19 -3.68
CA THR A 129 -9.56 11.97 -3.93
C THR A 129 -8.23 12.32 -4.57
N ASP A 130 -7.36 11.33 -4.76
CA ASP A 130 -6.01 11.46 -5.33
C ASP A 130 -5.89 11.04 -6.79
N GLY A 131 -4.70 11.26 -7.36
CA GLY A 131 -4.42 11.12 -8.79
C GLY A 131 -4.76 9.74 -9.37
N ARG A 132 -4.72 8.69 -8.56
CA ARG A 132 -5.09 7.32 -8.96
C ARG A 132 -6.56 7.22 -9.40
N TYR A 133 -7.40 8.13 -8.87
CA TYR A 133 -8.85 8.01 -8.91
C TYR A 133 -9.56 9.20 -9.59
N PHE A 134 -8.83 10.16 -10.16
CA PHE A 134 -9.45 11.33 -10.79
C PHE A 134 -10.42 10.99 -11.92
N ILE A 135 -10.08 9.99 -12.75
CA ILE A 135 -10.92 9.55 -13.87
C ILE A 135 -12.13 8.77 -13.34
N GLN A 136 -11.90 7.82 -12.44
CA GLN A 136 -12.94 7.00 -11.82
C GLN A 136 -13.95 7.82 -11.01
N ALA A 137 -13.50 8.81 -10.25
CA ALA A 137 -14.40 9.68 -9.51
C ALA A 137 -15.28 10.55 -10.44
N ASP A 138 -14.76 10.94 -11.61
CA ASP A 138 -15.56 11.66 -12.59
C ASP A 138 -16.63 10.78 -13.27
N SER A 139 -16.36 9.47 -13.45
CA SER A 139 -17.36 8.53 -13.98
C SER A 139 -18.44 8.21 -12.94
N GLN A 140 -18.04 7.78 -11.74
CA GLN A 140 -18.92 7.15 -10.75
C GLN A 140 -19.79 8.11 -9.93
N LEU A 141 -19.28 9.30 -9.59
CA LEU A 141 -20.06 10.26 -8.80
C LEU A 141 -21.21 10.84 -9.64
N ASP A 142 -22.41 11.03 -9.09
CA ASP A 142 -23.45 11.80 -9.79
C ASP A 142 -23.18 13.31 -9.77
N CYS A 143 -23.99 14.10 -10.47
CA CYS A 143 -23.83 15.56 -10.52
C CYS A 143 -24.26 16.30 -9.25
N ASN A 144 -24.63 15.61 -8.16
CA ASN A 144 -24.80 16.25 -6.85
C ASN A 144 -23.44 16.54 -6.18
N TRP A 145 -22.38 15.83 -6.59
CA TRP A 145 -21.05 15.91 -5.99
C TRP A 145 -20.13 16.86 -6.74
N ILE A 146 -19.49 17.74 -5.96
CA ILE A 146 -18.37 18.59 -6.36
C ILE A 146 -17.08 17.79 -6.21
N LEU A 147 -16.41 17.46 -7.31
CA LEU A 147 -15.16 16.69 -7.30
C LEU A 147 -13.95 17.60 -7.10
N MET A 148 -13.15 17.31 -6.09
CA MET A 148 -11.90 17.97 -5.73
C MET A 148 -10.73 17.03 -6.02
N LYS A 149 -9.96 17.33 -7.07
CA LYS A 149 -8.78 16.56 -7.47
C LYS A 149 -7.58 17.01 -6.63
N HIS A 150 -7.23 16.30 -5.58
CA HIS A 150 -6.21 16.71 -4.59
C HIS A 150 -5.08 15.66 -4.48
N PRO A 151 -3.79 16.05 -4.42
CA PRO A 151 -3.28 17.40 -4.43
C PRO A 151 -3.16 17.92 -5.87
N GLN A 152 -3.81 19.05 -6.16
CA GLN A 152 -3.51 19.90 -7.31
C GLN A 152 -3.39 21.32 -6.79
N GLU A 153 -2.52 22.14 -7.36
CA GLU A 153 -2.14 23.46 -6.84
C GLU A 153 -3.34 24.38 -6.57
N GLN A 154 -4.42 24.26 -7.36
CA GLN A 154 -5.62 25.09 -7.24
C GLN A 154 -6.79 24.40 -6.49
N THR A 155 -6.60 23.19 -5.97
CA THR A 155 -7.66 22.46 -5.25
C THR A 155 -7.54 22.73 -3.75
N PRO A 156 -8.56 23.35 -3.11
CA PRO A 156 -8.51 23.60 -1.68
C PRO A 156 -8.54 22.28 -0.89
N THR A 157 -7.90 22.26 0.27
CA THR A 157 -8.09 21.18 1.24
C THR A 157 -9.51 21.19 1.82
N LEU A 158 -9.90 20.11 2.52
CA LEU A 158 -11.19 20.02 3.21
C LEU A 158 -11.41 21.21 4.16
N THR A 159 -10.40 21.59 4.94
CA THR A 159 -10.51 22.69 5.91
C THR A 159 -10.51 24.06 5.24
N GLU A 160 -9.75 24.25 4.16
CA GLU A 160 -9.81 25.47 3.34
C GLU A 160 -11.18 25.66 2.70
N TRP A 161 -11.79 24.58 2.22
CA TRP A 161 -13.14 24.61 1.67
C TRP A 161 -14.17 24.97 2.75
N LEU A 162 -14.08 24.34 3.92
CA LEU A 162 -14.94 24.67 5.07
C LEU A 162 -14.81 26.14 5.51
N LYS A 163 -13.57 26.66 5.58
CA LYS A 163 -13.30 28.08 5.90
C LYS A 163 -13.98 29.03 4.91
N ASN A 164 -13.95 28.69 3.62
CA ASN A 164 -14.60 29.49 2.60
C ASN A 164 -16.13 29.39 2.67
N GLU A 165 -16.67 28.18 2.79
CA GLU A 165 -18.12 27.94 2.80
C GLU A 165 -18.82 28.57 4.02
N PHE A 166 -18.17 28.53 5.19
CA PHE A 166 -18.70 29.06 6.45
C PHE A 166 -17.99 30.33 6.90
N LYS A 167 -17.39 31.09 5.97
CA LYS A 167 -16.86 32.43 6.24
C LYS A 167 -17.98 33.26 6.88
N ASP A 168 -17.80 33.66 8.13
CA ASP A 168 -18.77 34.41 8.96
C ASP A 168 -19.95 33.64 9.56
N LYS A 169 -19.98 32.30 9.47
CA LYS A 169 -21.03 31.45 10.07
C LYS A 169 -20.46 30.54 11.15
N LYS A 170 -21.25 30.30 12.20
CA LYS A 170 -21.00 29.19 13.13
C LYS A 170 -21.42 27.89 12.44
N ALA A 171 -20.53 26.90 12.43
CA ALA A 171 -20.80 25.61 11.82
C ALA A 171 -20.31 24.48 12.72
N ARG A 172 -21.17 23.48 12.91
CA ARG A 172 -20.86 22.22 13.58
C ARG A 172 -20.69 21.15 12.52
N ILE A 173 -19.47 20.66 12.37
CA ILE A 173 -19.12 19.64 11.37
C ILE A 173 -18.94 18.33 12.10
N GLY A 174 -19.87 17.39 11.92
CA GLY A 174 -19.82 16.10 12.59
C GLY A 174 -18.98 15.09 11.82
N ALA A 175 -18.37 14.17 12.54
CA ALA A 175 -17.74 12.98 11.95
C ALA A 175 -17.63 11.86 12.99
N ASP A 176 -17.54 10.62 12.53
CA ASP A 176 -17.39 9.46 13.41
C ASP A 176 -15.93 9.36 13.92
N PRO A 177 -15.68 9.53 15.23
CA PRO A 177 -14.32 9.52 15.77
C PRO A 177 -13.65 8.15 15.71
N LYS A 178 -14.40 7.06 15.44
CA LYS A 178 -13.84 5.71 15.27
C LYS A 178 -13.19 5.54 13.90
N LEU A 179 -13.67 6.27 12.90
CA LEU A 179 -13.31 6.10 11.48
C LEU A 179 -12.34 7.17 10.98
N ILE A 180 -11.78 7.98 11.89
CA ILE A 180 -10.83 9.03 11.54
C ILE A 180 -9.56 8.85 12.37
N PRO A 181 -8.39 8.75 11.74
CA PRO A 181 -7.12 8.72 12.46
C PRO A 181 -6.94 9.97 13.32
N ALA A 182 -6.43 9.80 14.54
CA ALA A 182 -6.29 10.91 15.49
C ALA A 182 -5.47 12.09 14.92
N PHE A 183 -4.39 11.79 14.18
CA PHE A 183 -3.55 12.84 13.60
C PHE A 183 -4.29 13.71 12.56
N VAL A 184 -5.20 13.12 11.77
CA VAL A 184 -6.01 13.84 10.77
C VAL A 184 -7.00 14.75 11.48
N TRP A 185 -7.69 14.21 12.50
CA TRP A 185 -8.63 15.00 13.29
C TRP A 185 -7.93 16.17 13.99
N ASP A 186 -6.79 15.92 14.62
CA ASP A 186 -6.01 16.94 15.34
C ASP A 186 -5.47 18.01 14.36
N GLN A 187 -5.10 17.62 13.14
CA GLN A 187 -4.73 18.54 12.08
C GLN A 187 -5.92 19.44 11.69
N TRP A 188 -7.10 18.87 11.47
CA TRP A 188 -8.29 19.66 11.13
C TRP A 188 -8.71 20.59 12.28
N GLU A 189 -8.67 20.13 13.53
CA GLU A 189 -8.94 20.97 14.71
C GLU A 189 -7.98 22.17 14.76
N THR A 190 -6.68 21.92 14.50
CA THR A 190 -5.64 22.95 14.45
C THR A 190 -5.90 23.96 13.35
N GLU A 191 -6.17 23.49 12.14
CA GLU A 191 -6.41 24.34 10.97
C GLU A 191 -7.68 25.18 11.13
N LEU A 192 -8.70 24.69 11.85
CA LEU A 192 -9.97 25.36 12.09
C LEU A 192 -10.01 26.20 13.40
N ALA A 193 -8.95 26.17 14.21
CA ALA A 193 -8.95 26.75 15.57
C ALA A 193 -9.37 28.23 15.64
N ASN A 194 -8.96 29.04 14.66
CA ASN A 194 -9.25 30.48 14.58
C ASN A 194 -10.57 30.81 13.87
N THR A 195 -11.46 29.83 13.72
CA THR A 195 -12.75 30.01 13.05
C THR A 195 -13.93 29.72 13.97
N SER A 196 -15.13 30.04 13.51
CA SER A 196 -16.39 29.67 14.18
C SER A 196 -16.85 28.23 13.88
N ILE A 197 -16.01 27.45 13.21
CA ILE A 197 -16.28 26.06 12.82
C ILE A 197 -15.78 25.13 13.94
N LYS A 198 -16.60 24.18 14.35
CA LYS A 198 -16.26 23.17 15.38
C LYS A 198 -16.49 21.77 14.85
N LEU A 199 -15.48 20.92 15.00
CA LEU A 199 -15.59 19.49 14.77
C LEU A 199 -16.32 18.83 15.94
N ILE A 200 -17.28 17.96 15.64
CA ILE A 200 -18.12 17.28 16.63
C ILE A 200 -17.94 15.77 16.44
N ALA A 201 -17.51 15.09 17.50
CA ALA A 201 -17.46 13.63 17.54
C ALA A 201 -18.88 13.06 17.61
N VAL A 202 -19.27 12.28 16.61
CA VAL A 202 -20.57 11.63 16.50
C VAL A 202 -20.37 10.12 16.45
N GLU A 203 -20.42 9.45 17.61
CA GLU A 203 -20.13 8.00 17.72
C GLU A 203 -21.18 7.10 17.04
N ASN A 204 -22.41 7.59 16.85
CA ASN A 204 -23.45 6.92 16.07
C ASN A 204 -23.33 7.34 14.61
N ASN A 205 -22.76 6.47 13.77
CA ASN A 205 -22.51 6.80 12.38
C ASN A 205 -23.81 7.13 11.61
N LEU A 206 -23.89 8.30 10.99
CA LEU A 206 -25.12 8.73 10.30
C LEU A 206 -25.37 7.96 9.01
N VAL A 207 -24.33 7.44 8.35
CA VAL A 207 -24.50 6.61 7.15
C VAL A 207 -25.19 5.30 7.53
N ASP A 208 -24.81 4.71 8.67
CA ASP A 208 -25.40 3.47 9.16
C ASP A 208 -26.90 3.63 9.40
N THR A 209 -27.35 4.77 9.92
CA THR A 209 -28.78 5.03 10.16
C THR A 209 -29.63 5.08 8.89
N ILE A 210 -29.03 5.41 7.74
CA ILE A 210 -29.73 5.48 6.45
C ILE A 210 -29.45 4.27 5.54
N TRP A 211 -28.43 3.47 5.86
CA TRP A 211 -28.07 2.23 5.16
C TRP A 211 -28.69 1.03 5.86
N GLN A 212 -30.02 0.97 5.84
CA GLN A 212 -30.81 -0.05 6.53
C GLN A 212 -31.18 -1.24 5.63
N VAL A 213 -31.06 -1.07 4.31
CA VAL A 213 -31.38 -2.08 3.30
C VAL A 213 -30.09 -2.49 2.60
N ASP A 214 -29.90 -3.80 2.41
CA ASP A 214 -28.76 -4.41 1.71
C ASP A 214 -27.39 -4.04 2.28
N ARG A 215 -27.31 -3.65 3.57
CA ARG A 215 -26.02 -3.50 4.24
C ARG A 215 -25.43 -4.88 4.53
N PRO A 216 -24.22 -5.20 4.06
CA PRO A 216 -23.60 -6.50 4.32
C PRO A 216 -23.42 -6.76 5.82
N GLU A 217 -23.50 -8.03 6.21
CA GLU A 217 -23.09 -8.48 7.54
C GLU A 217 -21.63 -8.86 7.54
N TYR A 218 -20.96 -8.70 8.69
CA TYR A 218 -19.61 -9.23 8.86
C TYR A 218 -19.64 -10.75 8.66
N ASN A 219 -18.63 -11.28 7.99
CA ASN A 219 -18.50 -12.74 7.85
C ASN A 219 -18.28 -13.41 9.21
N THR A 220 -18.56 -14.71 9.31
CA THR A 220 -18.43 -15.48 10.56
C THR A 220 -17.22 -16.42 10.57
N TYR A 221 -16.28 -16.27 9.62
CA TYR A 221 -15.12 -17.16 9.53
C TYR A 221 -14.22 -17.01 10.77
N VAL A 222 -13.78 -18.14 11.31
CA VAL A 222 -12.90 -18.20 12.48
C VAL A 222 -11.45 -17.88 12.10
N ALA A 223 -10.73 -17.25 13.02
CA ALA A 223 -9.28 -17.14 12.93
C ALA A 223 -8.62 -18.51 13.11
N TYR A 224 -7.37 -18.63 12.65
CA TYR A 224 -6.56 -19.81 12.82
C TYR A 224 -5.08 -19.45 13.07
N PRO A 225 -4.33 -20.27 13.82
CA PRO A 225 -2.89 -20.08 14.01
C PRO A 225 -2.11 -20.27 12.71
N LEU A 226 -1.08 -19.45 12.50
CA LEU A 226 -0.08 -19.64 11.46
C LEU A 226 1.09 -20.45 12.02
N GLU A 227 1.45 -21.54 11.34
CA GLU A 227 2.47 -22.47 11.81
C GLU A 227 3.88 -21.83 11.84
N LEU A 228 4.77 -22.32 12.71
CA LEU A 228 6.16 -21.84 12.81
C LEU A 228 6.98 -22.10 11.54
N SER A 229 6.59 -23.08 10.73
CA SER A 229 7.19 -23.34 9.43
C SER A 229 7.00 -22.19 8.43
N PHE A 230 6.02 -21.32 8.67
CA PHE A 230 5.78 -20.11 7.87
C PHE A 230 6.22 -18.84 8.61
N SER A 231 5.96 -18.76 9.93
CA SER A 231 6.22 -17.53 10.70
C SER A 231 7.65 -17.41 11.26
N GLY A 232 8.38 -18.52 11.40
CA GLY A 232 9.76 -18.56 11.88
C GLY A 232 10.00 -18.22 13.36
N LYS A 233 9.09 -17.50 14.01
CA LYS A 233 9.19 -17.10 15.42
C LYS A 233 7.86 -17.29 16.15
N PRO A 234 7.85 -17.83 17.38
CA PRO A 234 6.65 -17.92 18.19
C PRO A 234 6.18 -16.53 18.65
N TRP A 235 4.86 -16.38 18.83
CA TRP A 235 4.27 -15.08 19.20
C TRP A 235 4.77 -14.56 20.55
N GLN A 236 5.16 -15.44 21.47
CA GLN A 236 5.72 -15.06 22.77
C GLN A 236 7.05 -14.30 22.62
N GLU A 237 7.89 -14.68 21.66
CA GLU A 237 9.14 -13.95 21.39
C GLU A 237 8.87 -12.57 20.80
N LYS A 238 7.83 -12.45 19.95
CA LYS A 238 7.38 -11.16 19.41
C LYS A 238 6.87 -10.24 20.52
N ILE A 239 6.04 -10.77 21.43
CA ILE A 239 5.57 -10.03 22.61
C ILE A 239 6.72 -9.61 23.51
N LYS A 240 7.73 -10.47 23.71
CA LYS A 240 8.93 -10.11 24.46
C LYS A 240 9.63 -8.92 23.82
N ALA A 241 9.86 -8.94 22.51
CA ALA A 241 10.48 -7.83 21.79
C ALA A 241 9.67 -6.52 21.93
N VAL A 242 8.33 -6.59 21.85
CA VAL A 242 7.46 -5.43 22.11
C VAL A 242 7.63 -4.92 23.54
N ARG A 243 7.68 -5.80 24.54
CA ARG A 243 7.90 -5.42 25.95
C ARG A 243 9.27 -4.82 26.20
N ASP A 244 10.30 -5.27 25.48
CA ASP A 244 11.65 -4.70 25.54
C ASP A 244 11.63 -3.24 25.04
N GLU A 245 10.93 -2.94 23.93
CA GLU A 245 10.69 -1.56 23.45
C GLU A 245 9.86 -0.73 24.44
N MET A 246 8.82 -1.33 25.03
CA MET A 246 8.02 -0.66 26.06
C MET A 246 8.86 -0.26 27.28
N LEU A 247 9.77 -1.15 27.71
CA LEU A 247 10.70 -0.89 28.81
C LEU A 247 11.66 0.24 28.46
N PHE A 248 12.22 0.23 27.25
CA PHE A 248 13.11 1.27 26.77
C PHE A 248 12.45 2.66 26.75
N LEU A 249 11.17 2.74 26.38
CA LEU A 249 10.39 3.97 26.37
C LEU A 249 9.69 4.30 27.70
N ASN A 250 9.86 3.45 28.72
CA ASN A 250 9.23 3.59 30.02
C ASN A 250 7.70 3.78 29.94
N VAL A 251 7.04 2.98 29.09
CA VAL A 251 5.57 2.96 28.97
C VAL A 251 4.96 1.78 29.71
N THR A 252 3.76 1.99 30.27
CA THR A 252 3.04 0.97 31.04
C THR A 252 2.19 0.05 30.17
N ALA A 253 1.70 0.54 29.03
CA ALA A 253 0.86 -0.21 28.11
C ALA A 253 1.08 0.24 26.67
N LEU A 254 0.93 -0.70 25.73
CA LEU A 254 0.80 -0.45 24.30
C LEU A 254 -0.61 -0.86 23.85
N VAL A 255 -1.29 0.04 23.14
CA VAL A 255 -2.55 -0.27 22.45
C VAL A 255 -2.22 -0.60 20.99
N VAL A 256 -2.68 -1.75 20.51
CA VAL A 256 -2.51 -2.16 19.11
C VAL A 256 -3.88 -2.12 18.44
N THR A 257 -3.96 -1.39 17.33
CA THR A 257 -5.22 -1.10 16.61
C THR A 257 -5.23 -1.64 15.19
N ALA A 258 -4.08 -1.64 14.49
CA ALA A 258 -3.97 -2.17 13.14
C ALA A 258 -4.12 -3.70 13.12
N LEU A 259 -4.97 -4.21 12.23
CA LEU A 259 -5.33 -5.62 12.20
C LEU A 259 -4.18 -6.54 11.76
N ASP A 260 -3.36 -6.06 10.83
CA ASP A 260 -2.18 -6.76 10.33
C ASP A 260 -1.08 -6.89 11.39
N GLU A 261 -0.88 -5.85 12.22
CA GLU A 261 -0.01 -5.92 13.40
C GLU A 261 -0.48 -6.96 14.41
N ILE A 262 -1.79 -7.01 14.71
CA ILE A 262 -2.37 -7.98 15.65
C ILE A 262 -2.19 -9.41 15.12
N SER A 263 -2.52 -9.63 13.85
CA SER A 263 -2.35 -10.92 13.19
C SER A 263 -0.89 -11.38 13.12
N TRP A 264 0.05 -10.47 12.86
CA TRP A 264 1.49 -10.78 12.89
C TRP A 264 1.97 -11.09 14.30
N LEU A 265 1.62 -10.25 15.28
CA LEU A 265 2.09 -10.34 16.66
C LEU A 265 1.71 -11.67 17.29
N PHE A 266 0.47 -12.13 17.06
CA PHE A 266 -0.06 -13.35 17.63
C PHE A 266 0.11 -14.59 16.75
N ASN A 267 0.72 -14.49 15.56
CA ASN A 267 0.75 -15.56 14.56
C ASN A 267 -0.64 -16.15 14.32
N ILE A 268 -1.63 -15.29 14.07
CA ILE A 268 -2.99 -15.70 13.72
C ILE A 268 -3.37 -15.05 12.39
N ARG A 269 -4.23 -15.71 11.63
CA ARG A 269 -4.81 -15.20 10.40
C ARG A 269 -6.33 -15.31 10.48
N GLY A 270 -7.01 -14.35 9.88
CA GLY A 270 -8.47 -14.31 9.80
C GLY A 270 -8.93 -14.03 8.38
N HIS A 271 -10.22 -13.79 8.23
CA HIS A 271 -10.84 -13.50 6.94
C HIS A 271 -11.77 -12.29 7.05
N ASP A 272 -11.45 -11.36 7.98
CA ASP A 272 -12.29 -10.19 8.27
C ASP A 272 -12.13 -9.06 7.25
N LEU A 273 -11.11 -9.11 6.39
CA LEU A 273 -10.99 -8.24 5.22
C LEU A 273 -10.96 -9.11 3.94
N PRO A 274 -11.41 -8.58 2.78
CA PRO A 274 -11.57 -9.37 1.55
C PRO A 274 -10.28 -10.02 1.05
N THR A 275 -9.17 -9.28 1.06
CA THR A 275 -7.90 -9.72 0.44
C THR A 275 -6.71 -9.73 1.40
N THR A 276 -6.94 -9.35 2.66
CA THR A 276 -5.93 -9.29 3.72
C THR A 276 -6.34 -10.19 4.89
N TYR A 277 -5.53 -11.21 5.19
CA TYR A 277 -5.92 -12.29 6.09
C TYR A 277 -5.75 -11.95 7.57
N VAL A 278 -6.61 -11.07 8.08
CA VAL A 278 -6.52 -10.52 9.44
C VAL A 278 -7.75 -10.83 10.28
N LEU A 279 -7.57 -10.77 11.61
CA LEU A 279 -8.65 -10.89 12.59
C LEU A 279 -9.06 -9.49 13.06
N ARG A 280 -10.34 -9.14 12.93
CA ARG A 280 -10.93 -7.91 13.47
C ARG A 280 -10.83 -7.90 14.99
N ALA A 281 -9.86 -7.17 15.51
CA ALA A 281 -9.56 -7.15 16.93
C ALA A 281 -8.83 -5.87 17.37
N TYR A 282 -8.82 -5.62 18.68
CA TYR A 282 -7.84 -4.74 19.33
C TYR A 282 -6.98 -5.56 20.29
N ALA A 283 -5.77 -5.09 20.58
CA ALA A 283 -4.96 -5.69 21.65
C ALA A 283 -4.40 -4.63 22.60
N ILE A 284 -4.26 -5.00 23.87
CA ILE A 284 -3.58 -4.21 24.89
C ILE A 284 -2.46 -5.07 25.48
N ILE A 285 -1.24 -4.59 25.34
CA ILE A 285 -0.03 -5.26 25.82
C ILE A 285 0.46 -4.53 27.07
N GLU A 286 0.56 -5.25 28.18
CA GLU A 286 1.18 -4.82 29.43
C GLU A 286 2.32 -5.81 29.79
N PHE A 287 3.17 -5.46 30.74
CA PHE A 287 4.28 -6.33 31.17
C PHE A 287 3.79 -7.68 31.73
N GLY A 288 2.70 -7.68 32.50
CA GLY A 288 2.17 -8.87 33.16
C GLY A 288 0.91 -9.46 32.52
N ARG A 289 0.34 -8.83 31.50
CA ARG A 289 -0.96 -9.21 30.94
C ARG A 289 -1.08 -8.82 29.47
N ILE A 290 -1.83 -9.63 28.73
CA ILE A 290 -2.21 -9.37 27.34
C ILE A 290 -3.73 -9.51 27.25
N ARG A 291 -4.40 -8.54 26.64
CA ARG A 291 -5.83 -8.62 26.33
C ARG A 291 -6.04 -8.55 24.82
N LEU A 292 -6.88 -9.44 24.29
CA LEU A 292 -7.33 -9.45 22.90
C LEU A 292 -8.85 -9.24 22.87
N TYR A 293 -9.28 -8.18 22.21
CA TYR A 293 -10.67 -7.76 22.07
C TYR A 293 -11.16 -8.20 20.69
N THR A 294 -12.02 -9.22 20.63
CA THR A 294 -12.52 -9.79 19.37
C THR A 294 -13.86 -10.48 19.59
N PRO A 295 -14.76 -10.57 18.60
CA PRO A 295 -16.00 -11.32 18.76
C PRO A 295 -15.71 -12.79 19.14
N LYS A 296 -16.40 -13.33 20.16
CA LYS A 296 -16.08 -14.68 20.67
C LYS A 296 -16.15 -15.77 19.60
N HIS A 297 -17.12 -15.68 18.71
CA HIS A 297 -17.35 -16.66 17.64
C HIS A 297 -16.21 -16.73 16.62
N LYS A 298 -15.27 -15.77 16.62
CA LYS A 298 -14.08 -15.77 15.75
C LYS A 298 -12.95 -16.64 16.28
N LEU A 299 -13.04 -17.11 17.53
CA LEU A 299 -12.00 -17.91 18.16
C LEU A 299 -12.48 -19.35 18.31
N ASP A 300 -11.86 -20.26 17.56
CA ASP A 300 -12.05 -21.68 17.71
C ASP A 300 -11.10 -22.26 18.79
N ARG A 301 -11.26 -23.55 19.09
CA ARG A 301 -10.44 -24.21 20.11
C ARG A 301 -8.96 -24.22 19.76
N SER A 302 -8.59 -24.32 18.48
CA SER A 302 -7.20 -24.33 18.06
C SER A 302 -6.51 -22.99 18.34
N THR A 303 -7.21 -21.89 18.07
CA THR A 303 -6.75 -20.53 18.36
C THR A 303 -6.67 -20.26 19.87
N GLU A 304 -7.66 -20.70 20.64
CA GLU A 304 -7.63 -20.57 22.11
C GLU A 304 -6.42 -21.28 22.74
N ILE A 305 -6.11 -22.50 22.28
CA ILE A 305 -4.96 -23.26 22.75
C ILE A 305 -3.65 -22.56 22.35
N HIS A 306 -3.54 -22.11 21.10
CA HIS A 306 -2.37 -21.38 20.59
C HIS A 306 -2.06 -20.12 21.41
N LEU A 307 -3.11 -19.37 21.78
CA LEU A 307 -3.01 -18.15 22.57
C LEU A 307 -3.00 -18.40 24.09
N LYS A 308 -3.05 -19.66 24.51
CA LYS A 308 -3.05 -20.10 25.92
C LYS A 308 -4.14 -19.42 26.76
N MET A 309 -5.36 -19.33 26.21
CA MET A 309 -6.45 -18.58 26.85
C MET A 309 -7.01 -19.25 28.11
N ASP A 310 -6.91 -20.59 28.21
CA ASP A 310 -7.39 -21.34 29.36
C ASP A 310 -6.57 -21.03 30.62
N GLY A 311 -7.22 -20.56 31.68
CA GLY A 311 -6.56 -20.31 32.96
C GLY A 311 -5.41 -19.30 32.84
N CYS A 312 -5.61 -18.21 32.10
CA CYS A 312 -4.58 -17.21 31.87
C CYS A 312 -4.25 -16.40 33.14
N TYR A 313 -3.14 -16.76 33.81
CA TYR A 313 -2.66 -16.10 35.04
C TYR A 313 -1.20 -15.63 34.97
N HIS A 314 -0.54 -15.68 33.81
CA HIS A 314 0.86 -15.31 33.64
C HIS A 314 1.08 -14.34 32.46
N ALA A 315 2.28 -13.77 32.34
CA ALA A 315 2.56 -12.75 31.33
C ALA A 315 2.43 -13.23 29.87
N ASP A 316 2.62 -14.53 29.61
CA ASP A 316 2.64 -15.10 28.25
C ASP A 316 1.38 -15.90 27.90
N CYS A 317 0.21 -15.42 28.33
CA CYS A 317 -1.09 -15.90 27.89
C CYS A 317 -2.00 -14.73 27.52
N VAL A 318 -3.00 -14.98 26.68
CA VAL A 318 -3.94 -13.97 26.20
C VAL A 318 -5.26 -14.08 26.96
N THR A 319 -5.74 -12.96 27.52
CA THR A 319 -7.11 -12.86 28.03
C THR A 319 -8.02 -12.39 26.93
N TRP A 320 -9.05 -13.18 26.58
CA TRP A 320 -10.10 -12.75 25.67
C TRP A 320 -11.05 -11.74 26.33
N VAL A 321 -11.45 -10.72 25.57
CA VAL A 321 -12.48 -9.75 25.94
C VAL A 321 -13.40 -9.52 24.73
N GLU A 322 -14.68 -9.20 24.98
CA GLU A 322 -15.62 -8.87 23.92
C GLU A 322 -15.19 -7.60 23.18
N TYR A 323 -15.35 -7.58 21.85
CA TYR A 323 -14.80 -6.54 20.98
C TYR A 323 -15.25 -5.12 21.38
N SER A 324 -16.53 -4.96 21.74
CA SER A 324 -17.12 -3.67 22.10
C SER A 324 -16.62 -3.08 23.43
N GLU A 325 -16.00 -3.87 24.30
CA GLU A 325 -15.57 -3.40 25.63
C GLU A 325 -14.29 -2.57 25.57
N ILE A 326 -13.56 -2.56 24.44
CA ILE A 326 -12.26 -1.87 24.29
C ILE A 326 -12.30 -0.42 24.77
N PHE A 327 -13.29 0.38 24.36
CA PHE A 327 -13.32 1.80 24.72
C PHE A 327 -13.61 2.04 26.20
N LYS A 328 -14.43 1.18 26.82
CA LYS A 328 -14.73 1.22 28.26
C LYS A 328 -13.50 0.82 29.07
N ASP A 329 -12.80 -0.22 28.64
CA ASP A 329 -11.57 -0.69 29.28
C ASP A 329 -10.44 0.33 29.15
N LEU A 330 -10.25 0.95 27.97
CA LEU A 330 -9.27 2.02 27.80
C LEU A 330 -9.53 3.18 28.78
N ARG A 331 -10.78 3.62 28.94
CA ARG A 331 -11.14 4.68 29.91
C ARG A 331 -10.92 4.25 31.37
N THR A 332 -11.14 2.98 31.68
CA THR A 332 -10.97 2.41 33.02
C THR A 332 -9.50 2.26 33.36
N PHE A 333 -8.71 1.62 32.49
CA PHE A 333 -7.28 1.39 32.69
C PHE A 333 -6.45 2.67 32.56
N ASN A 334 -6.93 3.69 31.84
CA ASN A 334 -6.35 5.03 31.87
C ASN A 334 -6.21 5.60 33.29
N GLN A 335 -7.00 5.14 34.27
CA GLN A 335 -6.84 5.53 35.67
C GLN A 335 -5.60 4.90 36.33
N LEU A 336 -5.18 3.71 35.87
CA LEU A 336 -4.09 2.91 36.42
C LEU A 336 -2.75 3.17 35.74
N TRP A 337 -2.76 3.42 34.42
CA TRP A 337 -1.55 3.63 33.64
C TRP A 337 -0.92 5.00 33.91
N THR A 338 0.40 5.06 33.79
CA THR A 338 1.18 6.31 33.89
C THR A 338 1.52 6.87 32.51
N SER A 339 1.87 5.99 31.57
CA SER A 339 2.20 6.32 30.19
C SER A 339 1.72 5.21 29.25
N VAL A 340 1.03 5.59 28.18
CA VAL A 340 0.38 4.67 27.23
C VAL A 340 0.89 4.98 25.83
N TRP A 341 1.49 3.99 25.20
CA TRP A 341 1.89 4.07 23.79
C TRP A 341 0.65 3.91 22.92
N LEU A 342 0.31 4.97 22.19
CA LEU A 342 -0.74 4.95 21.17
C LEU A 342 -0.10 5.02 19.77
N PRO A 343 -0.49 4.13 18.84
CA PRO A 343 0.05 4.12 17.48
C PRO A 343 -0.20 5.45 16.77
N SER A 344 0.86 6.03 16.21
CA SER A 344 0.78 7.19 15.32
C SER A 344 0.97 6.79 13.86
N ARG A 345 0.75 7.75 12.96
CA ARG A 345 0.95 7.56 11.52
C ARG A 345 2.35 7.04 11.18
N CYS A 346 2.43 6.12 10.23
CA CYS A 346 3.64 5.69 9.54
C CYS A 346 3.23 5.12 8.17
N VAL A 347 3.54 5.81 7.08
CA VAL A 347 3.21 5.45 5.68
C VAL A 347 1.77 4.95 5.46
N PHE A 348 1.55 3.63 5.38
CA PHE A 348 0.25 2.99 5.13
C PHE A 348 -0.52 2.66 6.42
N SER A 349 0.05 2.96 7.58
CA SER A 349 -0.59 2.80 8.88
C SER A 349 -0.94 4.18 9.42
N PRO A 350 -2.21 4.63 9.34
CA PRO A 350 -2.60 5.97 9.79
C PRO A 350 -2.45 6.19 11.30
N GLY A 351 -2.32 5.12 12.08
CA GLY A 351 -2.29 5.14 13.54
C GLY A 351 -3.70 5.01 14.12
N ALA A 352 -3.83 5.16 15.44
CA ALA A 352 -5.08 4.93 16.13
C ALA A 352 -6.17 5.97 15.78
N SER A 353 -7.43 5.53 15.81
CA SER A 353 -8.59 6.40 15.67
C SER A 353 -8.66 7.50 16.73
N LYS A 354 -9.35 8.60 16.41
CA LYS A 354 -9.60 9.70 17.35
C LYS A 354 -10.28 9.19 18.62
N LEU A 355 -11.20 8.23 18.54
CA LEU A 355 -11.88 7.70 19.72
C LEU A 355 -10.90 7.01 20.68
N VAL A 356 -10.04 6.11 20.18
CA VAL A 356 -8.97 5.48 21.00
C VAL A 356 -8.11 6.55 21.66
N HIS A 357 -7.71 7.57 20.91
CA HIS A 357 -6.89 8.67 21.40
C HIS A 357 -7.58 9.42 22.55
N THR A 358 -8.87 9.75 22.40
CA THR A 358 -9.65 10.47 23.43
C THR A 358 -9.93 9.66 24.70
N CYS A 359 -9.90 8.33 24.65
CA CYS A 359 -10.07 7.48 25.83
C CYS A 359 -8.91 7.58 26.82
N ILE A 360 -7.72 8.01 26.37
CA ILE A 360 -6.53 8.17 27.21
C ILE A 360 -6.31 9.66 27.52
N SER A 361 -5.90 10.02 28.73
CA SER A 361 -5.65 11.42 29.09
C SER A 361 -4.44 12.00 28.34
N VAL A 362 -4.52 13.24 27.83
CA VAL A 362 -3.48 13.88 26.99
C VAL A 362 -2.07 13.77 27.60
N ASN A 363 -1.94 13.98 28.91
CA ASN A 363 -0.66 13.94 29.63
C ASN A 363 -0.07 12.53 29.83
N LYS A 364 -0.82 11.47 29.48
CA LYS A 364 -0.39 10.07 29.58
C LYS A 364 -0.06 9.44 28.22
N ARG A 365 -0.29 10.16 27.12
CA ARG A 365 -0.13 9.63 25.77
C ARG A 365 1.32 9.73 25.31
N LEU A 366 1.91 8.60 24.93
CA LEU A 366 3.11 8.55 24.10
C LEU A 366 2.67 8.24 22.66
N ILE A 367 2.70 9.25 21.80
CA ILE A 367 2.27 9.14 20.39
C ILE A 367 3.48 8.86 19.52
N ARG A 368 3.61 7.60 19.09
CA ARG A 368 4.70 7.14 18.22
C ARG A 368 4.22 5.99 17.33
N PRO A 369 4.86 5.73 16.17
CA PRO A 369 4.55 4.56 15.37
C PRO A 369 4.66 3.30 16.20
N SER A 370 3.86 2.29 15.90
CA SER A 370 3.92 1.00 16.59
C SER A 370 5.29 0.36 16.38
N PRO A 371 5.93 -0.26 17.39
CA PRO A 371 7.19 -0.97 17.21
C PRO A 371 7.03 -2.21 16.32
N ILE A 372 5.80 -2.72 16.22
CA ILE A 372 5.47 -3.91 15.44
C ILE A 372 5.67 -3.66 13.94
N ILE A 373 5.52 -2.41 13.48
CA ILE A 373 5.73 -2.01 12.07
C ILE A 373 7.15 -2.39 11.62
N ASP A 374 8.16 -1.98 12.38
CA ASP A 374 9.56 -2.26 12.01
C ASP A 374 9.89 -3.75 12.17
N MET A 375 9.40 -4.36 13.26
CA MET A 375 9.65 -5.78 13.55
C MET A 375 9.10 -6.74 12.48
N ARG A 376 7.98 -6.40 11.83
CA ARG A 376 7.40 -7.23 10.75
C ARG A 376 7.93 -6.87 9.36
N ALA A 377 8.39 -5.64 9.18
CA ALA A 377 9.01 -5.22 7.92
C ALA A 377 10.33 -5.98 7.68
N GLU A 378 11.11 -6.22 8.74
CA GLU A 378 12.33 -7.06 8.72
C GLU A 378 11.98 -8.55 8.75
N LYS A 379 11.74 -9.14 7.57
CA LYS A 379 11.39 -10.57 7.48
C LYS A 379 12.54 -11.42 8.00
N ASN A 380 12.22 -12.41 8.84
CA ASN A 380 13.21 -13.40 9.29
C ASN A 380 13.51 -14.42 8.18
N GLU A 381 14.55 -15.25 8.35
CA GLU A 381 14.98 -16.23 7.33
C GLU A 381 13.87 -17.18 6.83
N VAL A 382 12.91 -17.55 7.70
CA VAL A 382 11.77 -18.39 7.30
C VAL A 382 10.81 -17.60 6.44
N GLU A 383 10.47 -16.37 6.85
CA GLU A 383 9.60 -15.46 6.09
C GLU A 383 10.26 -15.06 4.74
N ILE A 384 11.57 -14.77 4.70
CA ILE A 384 12.32 -14.47 3.46
C ILE A 384 12.22 -15.65 2.49
N LYS A 385 12.45 -16.87 2.98
CA LYS A 385 12.34 -18.08 2.16
C LYS A 385 10.90 -18.30 1.70
N GLY A 386 9.93 -18.07 2.58
CA GLY A 386 8.51 -18.12 2.25
C GLY A 386 8.16 -17.16 1.13
N MET A 387 8.53 -15.89 1.24
CA MET A 387 8.26 -14.86 0.24
C MET A 387 8.85 -15.26 -1.12
N ARG A 388 10.09 -15.75 -1.18
CA ARG A 388 10.69 -16.26 -2.42
C ARG A 388 9.92 -17.44 -3.02
N ASN A 389 9.45 -18.37 -2.19
CA ASN A 389 8.65 -19.51 -2.63
C ASN A 389 7.26 -19.08 -3.12
N ALA A 390 6.59 -18.14 -2.45
CA ALA A 390 5.31 -17.59 -2.86
C ALA A 390 5.42 -16.96 -4.26
N HIS A 391 6.45 -16.15 -4.51
CA HIS A 391 6.69 -15.56 -5.82
C HIS A 391 7.06 -16.58 -6.90
N LEU A 392 7.74 -17.67 -6.56
CA LEU A 392 7.99 -18.76 -7.51
C LEU A 392 6.68 -19.46 -7.91
N LYS A 393 5.80 -19.75 -6.95
CA LYS A 393 4.45 -20.32 -7.21
C LYS A 393 3.60 -19.38 -8.06
N ASP A 394 3.62 -18.09 -7.75
CA ASP A 394 2.91 -17.06 -8.51
C ASP A 394 3.44 -16.93 -9.95
N ALA A 395 4.76 -16.97 -10.13
CA ALA A 395 5.38 -16.94 -11.45
C ALA A 395 4.99 -18.15 -12.32
N VAL A 396 4.85 -19.33 -11.72
CA VAL A 396 4.33 -20.53 -12.41
C VAL A 396 2.89 -20.31 -12.86
N ALA A 397 2.02 -19.84 -11.97
CA ALA A 397 0.63 -19.54 -12.28
C ALA A 397 0.52 -18.51 -13.43
N MET A 398 1.28 -17.43 -13.34
CA MET A 398 1.29 -16.38 -14.36
C MET A 398 1.85 -16.86 -15.70
N CYS A 399 2.94 -17.64 -15.73
CA CYS A 399 3.48 -18.16 -16.99
C CYS A 399 2.49 -19.14 -17.67
N ASP A 400 1.80 -19.98 -16.90
CA ASP A 400 0.83 -20.94 -17.46
C ASP A 400 -0.45 -20.22 -17.91
N PHE A 401 -0.92 -19.23 -17.15
CA PHE A 401 -2.03 -18.36 -17.53
C PHE A 401 -1.73 -17.59 -18.82
N LEU A 402 -0.58 -16.91 -18.90
CA LEU A 402 -0.21 -16.11 -20.07
C LEU A 402 0.01 -16.98 -21.31
N ALA A 403 0.54 -18.20 -21.14
CA ALA A 403 0.62 -19.19 -22.21
C ALA A 403 -0.76 -19.58 -22.74
N TYR A 404 -1.69 -19.86 -21.84
CA TYR A 404 -3.07 -20.20 -22.20
C TYR A 404 -3.77 -19.03 -22.89
N MET A 405 -3.67 -17.81 -22.33
CA MET A 405 -4.29 -16.62 -22.91
C MET A 405 -3.73 -16.29 -24.29
N GLU A 406 -2.41 -16.29 -24.48
CA GLU A 406 -1.79 -16.03 -25.79
C GLU A 406 -2.25 -17.06 -26.83
N GLU A 407 -2.31 -18.35 -26.48
CA GLU A 407 -2.86 -19.40 -27.35
C GLU A 407 -4.32 -19.12 -27.73
N GLN A 408 -5.18 -18.72 -26.78
CA GLN A 408 -6.58 -18.42 -27.08
C GLN A 408 -6.73 -17.18 -27.98
N MET A 409 -5.92 -16.15 -27.75
CA MET A 409 -5.91 -14.94 -28.59
C MET A 409 -5.36 -15.23 -30.00
N GLU A 410 -4.38 -16.12 -30.14
CA GLU A 410 -3.87 -16.57 -31.45
C GLU A 410 -4.92 -17.40 -32.22
N LEU A 411 -5.76 -18.16 -31.52
CA LEU A 411 -6.87 -18.94 -32.09
C LEU A 411 -8.11 -18.11 -32.39
N GLU A 412 -8.11 -16.80 -32.08
CA GLU A 412 -9.27 -15.91 -32.18
C GLU A 412 -10.49 -16.47 -31.44
N ALA A 413 -10.25 -17.12 -30.29
CA ALA A 413 -11.31 -17.69 -29.48
C ALA A 413 -12.25 -16.58 -28.97
N PRO A 414 -13.58 -16.71 -29.13
CA PRO A 414 -14.52 -15.70 -28.66
C PRO A 414 -14.58 -15.66 -27.13
N GLY A 415 -14.96 -14.51 -26.57
CA GLY A 415 -15.28 -14.37 -25.14
C GLY A 415 -14.14 -13.89 -24.25
N TRP A 416 -13.04 -13.38 -24.82
CA TRP A 416 -12.00 -12.68 -24.06
C TRP A 416 -12.35 -11.21 -23.87
N ASP A 417 -12.75 -10.90 -22.65
CA ASP A 417 -12.97 -9.55 -22.13
C ASP A 417 -12.18 -9.38 -20.82
N GLU A 418 -12.16 -8.16 -20.28
CA GLU A 418 -11.39 -7.83 -19.08
C GLU A 418 -11.80 -8.71 -17.88
N LEU A 419 -13.10 -8.93 -17.69
CA LEU A 419 -13.61 -9.78 -16.60
C LEU A 419 -13.22 -11.25 -16.78
N GLN A 420 -13.14 -11.76 -18.02
CA GLN A 420 -12.68 -13.11 -18.29
C GLN A 420 -11.21 -13.27 -17.91
N VAL A 421 -10.38 -12.27 -18.22
CA VAL A 421 -8.98 -12.26 -17.77
C VAL A 421 -8.89 -12.31 -16.26
N VAL A 422 -9.65 -11.47 -15.54
CA VAL A 422 -9.72 -11.49 -14.06
C VAL A 422 -10.05 -12.89 -13.54
N ARG A 423 -11.11 -13.51 -14.07
CA ARG A 423 -11.54 -14.85 -13.63
C ARG A 423 -10.45 -15.90 -13.84
N VAL A 424 -9.84 -15.90 -15.03
CA VAL A 424 -8.88 -16.94 -15.42
C VAL A 424 -7.56 -16.74 -14.69
N VAL A 425 -6.99 -15.54 -14.62
CA VAL A 425 -5.71 -15.34 -13.91
C VAL A 425 -5.83 -15.72 -12.42
N ASN A 426 -6.97 -15.40 -11.80
CA ASN A 426 -7.23 -15.76 -10.40
C ASN A 426 -7.35 -17.28 -10.24
N SER A 427 -8.02 -17.99 -11.16
CA SER A 427 -8.14 -19.45 -11.08
C SER A 427 -6.79 -20.16 -11.13
N PHE A 428 -5.88 -19.71 -12.00
CA PHE A 428 -4.51 -20.26 -12.07
C PHE A 428 -3.73 -20.06 -10.76
N ARG A 429 -3.96 -18.95 -10.04
CA ARG A 429 -3.38 -18.75 -8.70
C ARG A 429 -4.00 -19.63 -7.63
N TYR A 430 -5.31 -19.89 -7.69
CA TYR A 430 -5.98 -20.80 -6.76
C TYR A 430 -5.48 -22.25 -6.89
N GLU A 431 -4.97 -22.65 -8.04
CA GLU A 431 -4.39 -23.98 -8.25
C GLU A 431 -3.03 -24.19 -7.54
N GLN A 432 -2.34 -23.12 -7.17
CA GLN A 432 -1.01 -23.20 -6.56
C GLN A 432 -1.08 -23.64 -5.09
N ASN A 433 -0.06 -24.38 -4.65
CA ASN A 433 -0.02 -24.89 -3.28
C ASN A 433 0.01 -23.77 -2.23
N ASP A 434 -0.70 -23.98 -1.12
CA ASP A 434 -0.88 -23.03 -0.01
C ASP A 434 -1.50 -21.69 -0.40
N SER A 435 -2.07 -21.57 -1.60
CA SER A 435 -2.83 -20.41 -2.04
C SER A 435 -4.09 -20.24 -1.18
N LYS A 436 -4.39 -18.99 -0.86
CA LYS A 436 -5.56 -18.56 -0.10
C LYS A 436 -6.49 -17.69 -0.92
N GLY A 437 -5.97 -17.01 -1.93
CA GLY A 437 -6.74 -16.19 -2.85
C GLY A 437 -5.91 -15.05 -3.38
N ILE A 438 -6.59 -13.99 -3.80
CA ILE A 438 -5.97 -12.76 -4.31
C ILE A 438 -5.50 -11.85 -3.16
N SER A 439 -4.45 -11.07 -3.39
CA SER A 439 -3.94 -10.07 -2.43
C SER A 439 -4.61 -8.69 -2.56
N PHE A 440 -5.26 -8.42 -3.69
CA PHE A 440 -6.10 -7.26 -3.98
C PHE A 440 -7.01 -7.58 -5.18
N ASP A 441 -8.01 -6.75 -5.45
CA ASP A 441 -8.89 -6.92 -6.61
C ASP A 441 -8.10 -6.78 -7.92
N THR A 442 -8.09 -7.83 -8.73
CA THR A 442 -7.29 -7.91 -9.96
C THR A 442 -7.67 -6.80 -10.94
N ILE A 443 -6.70 -5.98 -11.29
CA ILE A 443 -6.81 -4.89 -12.26
C ILE A 443 -6.52 -5.46 -13.65
N VAL A 444 -7.49 -5.32 -14.55
CA VAL A 444 -7.32 -5.65 -15.97
C VAL A 444 -7.88 -4.52 -16.81
N GLY A 445 -7.00 -3.74 -17.41
CA GLY A 445 -7.37 -2.60 -18.26
C GLY A 445 -6.90 -2.80 -19.69
N TYR A 446 -7.85 -2.91 -20.62
CA TYR A 446 -7.57 -2.95 -22.05
C TYR A 446 -7.64 -1.56 -22.69
N GLY A 447 -6.65 -1.21 -23.50
CA GLY A 447 -6.57 0.07 -24.20
C GLY A 447 -6.83 1.27 -23.26
N PRO A 448 -7.87 2.09 -23.47
CA PRO A 448 -8.14 3.26 -22.65
C PRO A 448 -8.28 2.98 -21.15
N HIS A 449 -8.74 1.78 -20.77
CA HIS A 449 -8.85 1.38 -19.36
C HIS A 449 -7.48 1.13 -18.72
N GLY A 450 -6.48 0.71 -19.51
CA GLY A 450 -5.09 0.60 -19.04
C GLY A 450 -4.49 1.93 -18.59
N ALA A 451 -5.04 3.06 -19.05
CA ALA A 451 -4.63 4.40 -18.62
C ALA A 451 -5.20 4.85 -17.26
N ILE A 452 -6.00 4.01 -16.60
CA ILE A 452 -6.56 4.27 -15.27
C ILE A 452 -5.81 3.35 -14.29
N PRO A 453 -4.94 3.90 -13.41
CA PRO A 453 -3.99 3.09 -12.64
C PRO A 453 -4.63 1.95 -11.84
N HIS A 454 -5.79 2.22 -11.21
CA HIS A 454 -6.54 1.29 -10.37
C HIS A 454 -7.88 0.91 -11.02
N TYR A 455 -7.89 0.63 -12.32
CA TYR A 455 -9.11 0.21 -13.02
C TYR A 455 -9.52 -1.21 -12.62
N GLU A 456 -10.72 -1.34 -12.08
CA GLU A 456 -11.36 -2.62 -11.81
C GLU A 456 -12.50 -2.82 -12.82
N PRO A 457 -12.43 -3.84 -13.70
CA PRO A 457 -13.50 -4.09 -14.65
C PRO A 457 -14.78 -4.50 -13.91
N THR A 458 -15.92 -4.00 -14.38
CA THR A 458 -17.25 -4.34 -13.87
C THR A 458 -18.13 -4.82 -15.01
N ASN A 459 -19.27 -5.45 -14.71
CA ASN A 459 -20.25 -5.82 -15.75
C ASN A 459 -20.73 -4.62 -16.59
N LEU A 460 -20.56 -3.39 -16.09
CA LEU A 460 -21.00 -2.15 -16.74
C LEU A 460 -19.90 -1.50 -17.60
N THR A 461 -18.62 -1.76 -17.28
CA THR A 461 -17.46 -1.14 -17.94
C THR A 461 -16.65 -2.13 -18.77
N ASN A 462 -16.85 -3.43 -18.58
CA ASN A 462 -16.13 -4.50 -19.25
C ASN A 462 -16.18 -4.39 -20.77
N ILE A 463 -15.01 -4.41 -21.40
CA ILE A 463 -14.85 -4.39 -22.86
C ILE A 463 -14.15 -5.65 -23.35
N SER A 464 -14.42 -6.02 -24.61
CA SER A 464 -13.70 -7.09 -25.29
C SER A 464 -12.25 -6.70 -25.55
N ILE A 465 -11.36 -7.68 -25.44
CA ILE A 465 -9.93 -7.51 -25.71
C ILE A 465 -9.69 -7.84 -27.17
N ASP A 466 -9.16 -6.88 -27.93
CA ASP A 466 -8.71 -7.08 -29.30
C ASP A 466 -7.17 -7.07 -29.40
N ARG A 467 -6.61 -6.75 -30.58
CA ARG A 467 -5.18 -6.85 -30.88
C ARG A 467 -4.50 -5.50 -31.10
N ASP A 468 -5.22 -4.39 -30.99
CA ASP A 468 -4.77 -3.06 -31.43
C ASP A 468 -4.13 -2.22 -30.31
N SER A 469 -4.31 -2.59 -29.04
CA SER A 469 -3.79 -1.85 -27.90
C SER A 469 -3.18 -2.71 -26.80
N THR A 470 -2.64 -2.05 -25.77
CA THR A 470 -2.04 -2.71 -24.61
C THR A 470 -3.11 -3.29 -23.68
N LEU A 471 -2.73 -4.38 -23.01
CA LEU A 471 -3.49 -4.95 -21.90
C LEU A 471 -2.63 -4.89 -20.65
N VAL A 472 -3.06 -4.11 -19.65
CA VAL A 472 -2.42 -4.08 -18.34
C VAL A 472 -3.11 -5.11 -17.45
N ILE A 473 -2.34 -6.05 -16.91
CA ILE A 473 -2.80 -7.03 -15.90
C ILE A 473 -1.97 -6.82 -14.65
N ASP A 474 -2.61 -6.31 -13.61
CA ASP A 474 -2.03 -6.13 -12.29
C ASP A 474 -2.79 -6.97 -11.28
N SER A 475 -2.06 -7.89 -10.63
CA SER A 475 -2.66 -8.96 -9.86
C SER A 475 -1.66 -9.64 -8.94
N GLY A 476 -2.15 -10.10 -7.79
CA GLY A 476 -1.33 -10.82 -6.82
C GLY A 476 -2.10 -11.89 -6.05
N GLY A 477 -1.38 -12.66 -5.24
CA GLY A 477 -1.87 -13.80 -4.50
C GLY A 477 -1.44 -13.79 -3.03
N GLN A 478 -2.30 -14.37 -2.18
CA GLN A 478 -2.01 -14.67 -0.79
C GLN A 478 -1.68 -16.15 -0.66
N TYR A 479 -0.50 -16.45 -0.15
CA TYR A 479 -0.02 -17.80 0.15
C TYR A 479 0.31 -17.88 1.64
N LYS A 480 0.21 -19.06 2.27
CA LYS A 480 0.63 -19.19 3.68
C LYS A 480 2.08 -18.71 3.93
N ASP A 481 2.92 -18.88 2.93
CA ASP A 481 4.34 -18.53 2.91
C ASP A 481 4.63 -17.10 2.43
N GLY A 482 3.64 -16.31 1.98
CA GLY A 482 3.91 -14.94 1.54
C GLY A 482 2.80 -14.29 0.72
N THR A 483 2.98 -13.00 0.43
CA THR A 483 2.06 -12.19 -0.39
C THR A 483 2.79 -11.78 -1.67
N THR A 484 2.10 -11.81 -2.81
CA THR A 484 2.66 -11.42 -4.11
C THR A 484 1.93 -10.22 -4.68
N ASP A 485 2.65 -9.48 -5.52
CA ASP A 485 2.17 -8.35 -6.30
C ASP A 485 2.91 -8.30 -7.64
N LEU A 486 2.18 -8.16 -8.75
CA LEU A 486 2.75 -8.30 -10.08
C LEU A 486 1.87 -7.68 -11.16
N THR A 487 2.42 -6.65 -11.79
CA THR A 487 1.92 -6.10 -13.05
C THR A 487 2.72 -6.52 -14.28
N ARG A 488 2.03 -6.96 -15.33
CA ARG A 488 2.56 -7.09 -16.70
C ARG A 488 1.66 -6.37 -17.70
N THR A 489 2.29 -5.67 -18.64
CA THR A 489 1.61 -5.07 -19.80
C THR A 489 1.92 -5.89 -21.06
N LEU A 490 0.88 -6.27 -21.80
CA LEU A 490 0.95 -7.15 -22.98
C LEU A 490 0.42 -6.44 -24.23
N HIS A 491 0.65 -7.04 -25.39
CA HIS A 491 0.04 -6.64 -26.67
C HIS A 491 -0.20 -7.88 -27.54
N PHE A 492 -1.39 -8.06 -28.13
CA PHE A 492 -1.73 -9.27 -28.91
C PHE A 492 -1.62 -9.11 -30.43
N GLY A 493 -1.48 -7.89 -30.95
CA GLY A 493 -1.13 -7.58 -32.34
C GLY A 493 0.23 -6.91 -32.47
N GLU A 494 0.32 -5.91 -33.35
CA GLU A 494 1.51 -5.09 -33.62
C GLU A 494 1.45 -3.76 -32.86
N PRO A 495 2.32 -3.52 -31.87
CA PRO A 495 2.28 -2.30 -31.09
C PRO A 495 2.72 -1.07 -31.90
N THR A 496 2.21 0.10 -31.54
CA THR A 496 2.65 1.37 -32.12
C THR A 496 4.04 1.77 -31.63
N GLN A 497 4.69 2.70 -32.33
CA GLN A 497 5.97 3.29 -31.89
C GLN A 497 5.83 3.91 -30.49
N GLU A 498 4.75 4.65 -30.25
CA GLU A 498 4.51 5.32 -28.96
C GLU A 498 4.32 4.31 -27.81
N GLN A 499 3.57 3.22 -28.04
CA GLN A 499 3.40 2.14 -27.05
C GLN A 499 4.74 1.46 -26.73
N ARG A 500 5.58 1.17 -27.74
CA ARG A 500 6.92 0.60 -27.53
C ARG A 500 7.83 1.55 -26.76
N GLU A 501 7.85 2.83 -27.11
CA GLU A 501 8.67 3.84 -26.45
C GLU A 501 8.26 4.05 -24.99
N ALA A 502 6.95 4.16 -24.72
CA ALA A 502 6.42 4.25 -23.36
C ALA A 502 6.78 3.01 -22.54
N TYR A 503 6.53 1.82 -23.07
CA TYR A 503 6.86 0.56 -22.41
C TYR A 503 8.36 0.46 -22.08
N THR A 504 9.21 0.78 -23.06
CA THR A 504 10.66 0.67 -22.91
C THR A 504 11.19 1.68 -21.89
N ARG A 505 10.60 2.88 -21.80
CA ARG A 505 10.98 3.86 -20.76
C ARG A 505 10.62 3.40 -19.36
N VAL A 506 9.42 2.85 -19.20
CA VAL A 506 8.97 2.24 -17.94
C VAL A 506 9.91 1.10 -17.55
N LEU A 507 10.22 0.19 -18.48
CA LEU A 507 11.16 -0.91 -18.25
C LEU A 507 12.56 -0.41 -17.86
N ILE A 508 13.10 0.62 -18.54
CA ILE A 508 14.38 1.23 -18.17
C ILE A 508 14.34 1.71 -16.72
N GLY A 509 13.30 2.46 -16.32
CA GLY A 509 13.15 2.93 -14.95
C GLY A 509 13.14 1.77 -13.94
N GLN A 510 12.41 0.71 -14.25
CA GLN A 510 12.35 -0.48 -13.41
C GLN A 510 13.72 -1.15 -13.24
N ILE A 511 14.47 -1.29 -14.33
CA ILE A 511 15.82 -1.86 -14.34
C ILE A 511 16.79 -1.00 -13.53
N GLU A 512 16.74 0.32 -13.71
CA GLU A 512 17.62 1.27 -13.01
C GLU A 512 17.43 1.18 -11.48
N LEU A 513 16.18 1.02 -11.01
CA LEU A 513 15.93 0.79 -9.59
C LEU A 513 16.39 -0.62 -9.17
N ALA A 514 16.00 -1.67 -9.91
CA ALA A 514 16.32 -3.06 -9.56
C ALA A 514 17.82 -3.37 -9.52
N THR A 515 18.64 -2.61 -10.25
CA THR A 515 20.09 -2.81 -10.33
C THR A 515 20.90 -1.88 -9.42
N ALA A 516 20.24 -1.00 -8.67
CA ALA A 516 20.90 -0.05 -7.81
C ALA A 516 21.74 -0.74 -6.72
N VAL A 517 22.96 -0.23 -6.52
CA VAL A 517 23.84 -0.55 -5.39
C VAL A 517 24.14 0.76 -4.67
N PHE A 518 23.71 0.87 -3.41
CA PHE A 518 23.66 2.15 -2.70
C PHE A 518 24.05 2.01 -1.22
N PRO A 519 24.62 3.04 -0.58
CA PRO A 519 24.85 3.03 0.87
C PRO A 519 23.56 2.80 1.65
N SER A 520 23.60 2.05 2.74
CA SER A 520 22.41 1.81 3.60
C SER A 520 21.81 3.06 4.23
N THR A 521 22.51 4.20 4.16
CA THR A 521 22.09 5.51 4.65
C THR A 521 21.37 6.37 3.60
N VAL A 522 21.18 5.87 2.37
CA VAL A 522 20.40 6.58 1.35
C VAL A 522 18.93 6.56 1.72
N ARG A 523 18.27 7.72 1.59
CA ARG A 523 16.83 7.81 1.87
C ARG A 523 16.02 7.19 0.74
N THR A 524 14.90 6.55 1.09
CA THR A 524 14.02 5.88 0.12
C THR A 524 13.50 6.81 -0.98
N ASP A 525 13.14 8.06 -0.67
CA ASP A 525 12.71 9.04 -1.68
C ASP A 525 13.81 9.40 -2.71
N GLN A 526 15.08 9.30 -2.33
CA GLN A 526 16.20 9.55 -3.23
C GLN A 526 16.38 8.45 -4.29
N LEU A 527 15.79 7.28 -4.08
CA LEU A 527 15.79 6.18 -5.05
C LEU A 527 14.69 6.34 -6.11
N ASP A 528 13.63 7.09 -5.82
CA ASP A 528 12.45 7.22 -6.69
C ASP A 528 12.77 7.81 -8.07
N VAL A 529 13.76 8.70 -8.13
CA VAL A 529 14.21 9.30 -9.39
C VAL A 529 14.79 8.28 -10.37
N LEU A 530 15.33 7.15 -9.87
CA LEU A 530 15.90 6.11 -10.73
C LEU A 530 14.83 5.52 -11.66
N ALA A 531 13.63 5.31 -11.14
CA ALA A 531 12.50 4.80 -11.91
C ALA A 531 11.86 5.83 -12.85
N ARG A 532 12.00 7.13 -12.56
CA ARG A 532 11.35 8.22 -13.31
C ARG A 532 12.21 8.86 -14.38
N LYS A 533 13.53 8.84 -14.20
CA LYS A 533 14.49 9.57 -15.05
C LYS A 533 14.26 9.36 -16.55
N SER A 534 13.97 8.13 -16.97
CA SER A 534 13.72 7.78 -18.38
C SER A 534 12.44 8.43 -18.94
N LEU A 535 11.38 8.50 -18.13
CA LEU A 535 10.10 9.13 -18.48
C LEU A 535 10.21 10.67 -18.49
N TRP A 536 10.83 11.24 -17.45
CA TRP A 536 11.01 12.69 -17.35
C TRP A 536 11.81 13.29 -18.51
N SER A 537 12.73 12.52 -19.11
CA SER A 537 13.49 12.96 -20.28
C SER A 537 12.62 13.34 -21.50
N THR A 538 11.36 12.91 -21.52
CA THR A 538 10.37 13.24 -22.56
C THR A 538 9.13 13.93 -22.01
N GLY A 539 9.17 14.41 -20.75
CA GLY A 539 8.03 15.04 -20.09
C GLY A 539 6.92 14.07 -19.67
N TYR A 540 7.18 12.76 -19.66
CA TYR A 540 6.25 11.76 -19.13
C TYR A 540 6.44 11.60 -17.62
N ASP A 541 5.38 11.28 -16.89
CA ASP A 541 5.44 10.90 -15.47
C ASP A 541 4.24 10.01 -15.11
N TYR A 542 4.21 9.50 -13.88
CA TYR A 542 3.09 8.76 -13.28
C TYR A 542 2.74 9.28 -11.89
N THR A 543 1.45 9.24 -11.54
CA THR A 543 0.88 9.95 -10.38
C THR A 543 0.78 9.12 -9.10
N HIS A 544 1.61 8.08 -8.95
CA HIS A 544 1.71 7.24 -7.75
C HIS A 544 3.18 7.05 -7.33
N GLY A 545 3.42 6.40 -6.18
CA GLY A 545 4.77 6.04 -5.74
C GLY A 545 5.39 4.95 -6.65
N THR A 546 6.71 4.78 -6.59
CA THR A 546 7.40 3.71 -7.34
C THR A 546 7.40 2.38 -6.59
N SER A 547 7.34 2.42 -5.26
CA SER A 547 7.33 1.22 -4.43
C SER A 547 6.52 1.39 -3.15
N HIS A 548 5.97 0.28 -2.67
CA HIS A 548 5.47 0.06 -1.32
C HIS A 548 6.06 -1.22 -0.74
N GLY A 549 6.07 -1.37 0.59
CA GLY A 549 6.41 -2.63 1.23
C GLY A 549 5.37 -3.71 0.97
N VAL A 550 5.78 -4.98 1.03
CA VAL A 550 4.89 -6.15 0.89
C VAL A 550 5.00 -7.05 2.11
N GLY A 551 3.86 -7.38 2.72
CA GLY A 551 3.77 -8.21 3.92
C GLY A 551 3.94 -9.71 3.67
N HIS A 552 4.22 -10.47 4.74
CA HIS A 552 4.27 -11.94 4.68
C HIS A 552 2.91 -12.54 5.06
N PHE A 553 2.14 -12.92 4.03
CA PHE A 553 0.77 -13.42 4.17
C PHE A 553 -0.11 -12.43 4.95
N LEU A 554 -0.02 -11.15 4.60
CA LEU A 554 -0.65 -9.98 5.23
C LEU A 554 -0.92 -8.92 4.15
N SER A 555 -0.97 -7.64 4.52
CA SER A 555 -1.21 -6.51 3.62
C SER A 555 -0.21 -6.49 2.45
N VAL A 556 -0.73 -6.27 1.23
CA VAL A 556 0.10 -6.10 0.04
C VAL A 556 0.84 -4.75 0.06
N HIS A 557 0.24 -3.72 0.67
CA HIS A 557 0.89 -2.46 1.02
C HIS A 557 1.25 -2.46 2.51
N GLU A 558 2.54 -2.57 2.84
CA GLU A 558 3.02 -2.70 4.22
C GLU A 558 3.97 -1.58 4.63
N SER A 559 3.64 -0.91 5.74
CA SER A 559 4.51 0.05 6.41
C SER A 559 5.77 -0.62 6.97
N PRO A 560 6.91 0.10 7.06
CA PRO A 560 7.10 1.52 6.80
C PRO A 560 7.60 1.81 5.38
N ILE A 561 7.64 0.82 4.48
CA ILE A 561 8.44 0.90 3.27
C ILE A 561 7.67 1.66 2.17
N ILE A 562 8.27 2.72 1.64
CA ILE A 562 7.76 3.45 0.47
C ILE A 562 8.91 4.10 -0.30
N VAL A 563 8.89 4.03 -1.62
CA VAL A 563 9.78 4.79 -2.53
C VAL A 563 8.90 5.74 -3.32
N ALA A 564 8.93 7.02 -2.96
CA ALA A 564 8.14 8.06 -3.60
C ALA A 564 8.74 9.44 -3.34
N TYR A 565 8.90 10.28 -4.38
CA TYR A 565 9.22 11.71 -4.20
C TYR A 565 7.97 12.54 -3.86
N MET A 566 6.78 12.08 -4.28
CA MET A 566 5.52 12.80 -4.12
C MET A 566 4.80 12.52 -2.79
N GLY A 567 4.01 13.50 -2.34
CA GLY A 567 2.95 13.29 -1.35
C GLY A 567 3.36 13.34 0.11
N GLY A 568 4.58 13.77 0.45
CA GLY A 568 5.05 13.88 1.83
C GLY A 568 5.06 12.56 2.62
N LYS A 569 4.71 11.43 1.99
CA LYS A 569 4.65 10.09 2.59
C LYS A 569 6.04 9.54 2.89
N SER A 570 7.05 10.01 2.16
CA SER A 570 8.48 9.71 2.35
C SER A 570 9.23 10.77 3.16
N SER A 571 8.52 11.82 3.63
CA SER A 571 9.08 12.73 4.65
C SER A 571 9.28 11.94 5.93
N ALA A 572 10.38 12.22 6.65
CA ALA A 572 10.69 11.55 7.91
C ALA A 572 9.55 11.79 8.91
N VAL A 573 8.60 10.85 8.99
CA VAL A 573 7.56 10.86 10.02
C VAL A 573 8.28 10.55 11.33
N PRO A 574 8.24 11.44 12.34
CA PRO A 574 9.03 11.25 13.55
C PRO A 574 8.78 9.88 14.19
N GLY A 575 9.84 9.07 14.28
CA GLY A 575 9.77 7.72 14.85
C GLY A 575 9.27 6.62 13.90
N CYS A 576 9.03 6.90 12.62
CA CYS A 576 8.72 5.90 11.59
C CYS A 576 9.99 5.67 10.77
N ASN A 577 10.47 4.43 10.70
CA ASN A 577 11.70 4.09 9.98
C ASN A 577 11.48 3.95 8.45
N SER A 578 10.60 4.76 7.86
CA SER A 578 10.32 4.75 6.42
C SER A 578 11.43 5.34 5.55
N ALA A 579 12.39 6.01 6.19
CA ALA A 579 13.44 6.73 5.50
C ALA A 579 14.52 5.80 4.94
N TYR A 580 14.78 4.63 5.54
CA TYR A 580 15.93 3.79 5.17
C TYR A 580 15.51 2.33 4.98
N LEU A 581 16.06 1.68 3.96
CA LEU A 581 15.84 0.26 3.71
C LEU A 581 16.77 -0.60 4.56
N GLN A 582 16.29 -1.77 4.97
CA GLN A 582 17.06 -2.78 5.69
C GLN A 582 17.04 -4.12 4.95
N PRO A 583 18.09 -4.96 5.07
CA PRO A 583 18.03 -6.33 4.56
C PRO A 583 16.81 -7.09 5.10
N GLY A 584 16.18 -7.91 4.25
CA GLY A 584 14.95 -8.63 4.59
C GLY A 584 13.66 -7.85 4.31
N TYR A 585 13.76 -6.59 3.86
CA TYR A 585 12.62 -5.86 3.32
C TYR A 585 12.22 -6.40 1.94
N PHE A 586 10.91 -6.50 1.70
CA PHE A 586 10.31 -6.78 0.40
C PHE A 586 9.46 -5.59 -0.02
N LEU A 587 9.60 -5.14 -1.27
CA LEU A 587 8.91 -3.99 -1.80
C LEU A 587 8.62 -4.15 -3.29
N SER A 588 7.55 -3.52 -3.79
CA SER A 588 7.27 -3.43 -5.23
C SER A 588 8.30 -2.54 -5.96
N ASN A 589 8.35 -2.64 -7.27
CA ASN A 589 9.09 -1.78 -8.18
C ASN A 589 8.23 -1.63 -9.43
N GLU A 590 7.34 -0.64 -9.39
CA GLU A 590 6.14 -0.54 -10.23
C GLU A 590 6.04 0.80 -11.00
N PRO A 591 7.07 1.24 -11.75
CA PRO A 591 6.90 2.43 -12.59
C PRO A 591 5.78 2.24 -13.63
N GLY A 592 5.19 3.36 -14.05
CA GLY A 592 4.12 3.35 -15.04
C GLY A 592 4.09 4.57 -15.95
N TYR A 593 3.20 4.51 -16.94
CA TYR A 593 2.84 5.61 -17.82
C TYR A 593 1.40 5.44 -18.27
N TYR A 594 0.61 6.51 -18.21
CA TYR A 594 -0.83 6.46 -18.45
C TYR A 594 -1.25 7.59 -19.37
N LYS A 595 -1.69 7.25 -20.59
CA LYS A 595 -2.20 8.21 -21.56
C LYS A 595 -3.72 8.16 -21.57
N GLU A 596 -4.35 9.11 -20.85
CA GLU A 596 -5.82 9.15 -20.65
C GLU A 596 -6.56 8.98 -21.99
N GLY A 597 -7.47 7.99 -22.04
CA GLY A 597 -8.32 7.74 -23.19
C GLY A 597 -7.66 6.92 -24.32
N ASP A 598 -6.42 6.45 -24.15
CA ASP A 598 -5.68 5.72 -25.20
C ASP A 598 -5.12 4.39 -24.69
N PHE A 599 -4.03 4.42 -23.92
CA PHE A 599 -3.39 3.21 -23.39
C PHE A 599 -2.62 3.49 -22.09
N GLY A 600 -2.28 2.44 -21.37
CA GLY A 600 -1.35 2.53 -20.25
C GLY A 600 -0.31 1.42 -20.26
N VAL A 601 0.73 1.65 -19.48
CA VAL A 601 1.80 0.70 -19.19
C VAL A 601 2.09 0.79 -17.70
N ARG A 602 2.07 -0.35 -17.02
CA ARG A 602 2.73 -0.53 -15.72
C ARG A 602 3.51 -1.84 -15.76
N LEU A 603 4.70 -1.81 -15.17
CA LEU A 603 5.56 -2.99 -15.05
C LEU A 603 5.99 -3.09 -13.60
N GLU A 604 5.77 -4.24 -13.00
CA GLU A 604 6.00 -4.39 -11.57
C GLU A 604 6.63 -5.73 -11.22
N ASN A 605 7.61 -5.66 -10.32
CA ASN A 605 8.19 -6.80 -9.64
C ASN A 605 8.25 -6.49 -8.16
N VAL A 606 7.97 -7.48 -7.30
CA VAL A 606 8.49 -7.45 -5.93
C VAL A 606 9.99 -7.77 -5.95
N ILE A 607 10.76 -6.96 -5.24
CA ILE A 607 12.20 -7.07 -5.02
C ILE A 607 12.52 -7.20 -3.53
N GLU A 608 13.60 -7.89 -3.21
CA GLU A 608 14.12 -8.08 -1.85
C GLU A 608 15.36 -7.19 -1.64
N VAL A 609 15.44 -6.51 -0.50
CA VAL A 609 16.63 -5.78 -0.08
C VAL A 609 17.64 -6.75 0.52
N VAL A 610 18.87 -6.75 -0.01
CA VAL A 610 19.97 -7.58 0.48
C VAL A 610 21.26 -6.77 0.60
N ASN A 611 22.21 -7.28 1.40
CA ASN A 611 23.55 -6.70 1.45
C ASN A 611 24.25 -6.79 0.08
N ALA A 612 24.98 -5.74 -0.27
CA ALA A 612 25.83 -5.72 -1.44
C ALA A 612 27.29 -5.96 -1.05
N ASP A 613 27.90 -7.00 -1.63
CA ASP A 613 29.31 -7.34 -1.42
C ASP A 613 30.22 -6.43 -2.26
N VAL A 614 30.31 -5.16 -1.87
CA VAL A 614 31.15 -4.15 -2.54
C VAL A 614 32.17 -3.55 -1.56
N PRO A 615 33.48 -3.55 -1.89
CA PRO A 615 34.49 -2.79 -1.16
C PRO A 615 34.10 -1.33 -0.98
N SER A 616 34.10 -0.90 0.28
CA SER A 616 33.73 0.45 0.69
C SER A 616 34.97 1.21 1.15
N SER A 617 35.24 2.36 0.54
CA SER A 617 36.38 3.22 0.90
C SER A 617 36.25 3.86 2.29
N TRP A 618 35.02 3.96 2.81
CA TRP A 618 34.69 4.61 4.08
C TRP A 618 34.11 3.65 5.13
N GLY A 619 34.13 2.34 4.86
CA GLY A 619 33.57 1.33 5.76
C GLY A 619 32.04 1.30 5.82
N GLN A 620 31.33 2.10 5.01
CA GLN A 620 29.86 2.07 4.97
C GLN A 620 29.34 0.75 4.39
N GLN A 621 28.20 0.29 4.92
CA GLN A 621 27.45 -0.85 4.39
C GLN A 621 26.70 -0.42 3.12
N PHE A 622 26.70 -1.30 2.12
CA PHE A 622 25.92 -1.11 0.90
C PHE A 622 24.82 -2.15 0.81
N LEU A 623 23.72 -1.73 0.21
CA LEU A 623 22.56 -2.55 -0.11
C LEU A 623 22.43 -2.66 -1.63
N LYS A 624 21.71 -3.71 -2.04
CA LYS A 624 21.24 -3.90 -3.41
C LYS A 624 19.90 -4.61 -3.38
N PHE A 625 19.27 -4.72 -4.54
CA PHE A 625 18.03 -5.46 -4.69
C PHE A 625 18.22 -6.83 -5.32
N ARG A 626 17.24 -7.70 -5.09
CA ARG A 626 17.13 -9.02 -5.70
C ARG A 626 15.69 -9.24 -6.16
N ASP A 627 15.46 -9.39 -7.47
CA ASP A 627 14.14 -9.76 -7.99
C ASP A 627 13.67 -11.12 -7.45
N VAL A 628 12.46 -11.14 -6.91
CA VAL A 628 11.75 -12.38 -6.52
C VAL A 628 10.55 -12.67 -7.42
N ALA A 629 9.93 -11.65 -8.00
CA ALA A 629 8.94 -11.81 -9.07
C ALA A 629 9.62 -12.16 -10.41
N LEU A 630 9.44 -13.39 -10.90
CA LEU A 630 10.14 -13.95 -12.06
C LEU A 630 9.17 -14.26 -13.23
N VAL A 631 8.58 -13.23 -13.85
CA VAL A 631 7.68 -13.39 -15.00
C VAL A 631 8.23 -12.64 -16.21
N PRO A 632 8.26 -13.24 -17.43
CA PRO A 632 8.81 -12.57 -18.60
C PRO A 632 8.13 -11.22 -18.91
N TYR A 633 8.91 -10.28 -19.43
CA TYR A 633 8.41 -9.05 -20.05
C TYR A 633 7.93 -9.32 -21.48
N GLU A 634 7.04 -8.49 -22.05
CA GLU A 634 6.53 -8.66 -23.42
C GLU A 634 7.55 -8.19 -24.46
N PRO A 635 8.20 -9.10 -25.23
CA PRO A 635 9.29 -8.72 -26.13
C PRO A 635 8.85 -7.79 -27.27
N LYS A 636 7.60 -7.88 -27.74
CA LYS A 636 7.09 -7.02 -28.82
C LYS A 636 7.02 -5.53 -28.44
N LEU A 637 6.91 -5.25 -27.15
CA LEU A 637 6.82 -3.88 -26.62
C LEU A 637 8.20 -3.28 -26.30
N ILE A 638 9.28 -4.05 -26.40
CA ILE A 638 10.63 -3.60 -26.06
C ILE A 638 11.34 -3.09 -27.31
N GLU A 639 11.61 -1.78 -27.34
CA GLU A 639 12.48 -1.15 -28.33
C GLU A 639 13.95 -1.36 -27.92
N VAL A 640 14.54 -2.46 -28.42
CA VAL A 640 15.89 -2.92 -28.00
C VAL A 640 16.96 -1.85 -28.26
N GLU A 641 16.78 -0.98 -29.24
CA GLU A 641 17.70 0.11 -29.55
C GLU A 641 17.78 1.18 -28.46
N MET A 642 16.72 1.34 -27.66
CA MET A 642 16.71 2.25 -26.49
C MET A 642 17.44 1.65 -25.27
N LEU A 643 17.67 0.35 -25.25
CA LEU A 643 18.33 -0.33 -24.13
C LEU A 643 19.85 -0.19 -24.22
N SER A 644 20.45 0.33 -23.15
CA SER A 644 21.91 0.31 -22.96
C SER A 644 22.42 -1.13 -22.91
N PRO A 645 23.72 -1.39 -23.16
CA PRO A 645 24.30 -2.72 -23.02
C PRO A 645 24.06 -3.36 -21.65
N VAL A 646 24.01 -2.52 -20.61
CA VAL A 646 23.69 -2.90 -19.24
C VAL A 646 22.25 -3.36 -19.08
N HIS A 647 21.28 -2.61 -19.62
CA HIS A 647 19.87 -3.00 -19.57
C HIS A 647 19.64 -4.35 -20.28
N ARG A 648 20.30 -4.54 -21.43
CA ARG A 648 20.20 -5.81 -22.18
C ARG A 648 20.76 -6.99 -21.40
N ARG A 649 21.91 -6.81 -20.73
CA ARG A 649 22.50 -7.83 -19.88
C ARG A 649 21.60 -8.19 -18.72
N TRP A 650 21.10 -7.21 -17.97
CA TRP A 650 20.20 -7.47 -16.86
C TRP A 650 18.95 -8.23 -17.33
N LEU A 651 18.35 -7.83 -18.46
CA LEU A 651 17.18 -8.50 -19.01
C LEU A 651 17.49 -9.96 -19.40
N ASN A 652 18.65 -10.21 -20.00
CA ASN A 652 19.11 -11.56 -20.33
C ASN A 652 19.35 -12.43 -19.09
N GLU A 653 19.94 -11.87 -18.03
CA GLU A 653 20.20 -12.55 -16.76
C GLU A 653 18.91 -12.83 -15.98
N TYR A 654 18.00 -11.87 -15.94
CA TYR A 654 16.64 -12.03 -15.42
C TYR A 654 15.91 -13.15 -16.15
N ASN A 655 15.93 -13.13 -17.49
CA ASN A 655 15.34 -14.17 -18.33
C ASN A 655 16.00 -15.54 -18.12
N GLN A 656 17.31 -15.59 -17.88
CA GLN A 656 18.00 -16.84 -17.55
C GLN A 656 17.53 -17.39 -16.20
N ARG A 657 17.37 -16.53 -15.18
CA ARG A 657 16.79 -16.95 -13.89
C ARG A 657 15.37 -17.47 -14.03
N ILE A 658 14.52 -16.85 -14.86
CA ILE A 658 13.18 -17.37 -15.13
C ILE A 658 13.26 -18.79 -15.70
N ARG A 659 14.13 -19.03 -16.70
CA ARG A 659 14.30 -20.38 -17.28
C ARG A 659 14.74 -21.41 -16.25
N ASP A 660 15.66 -21.02 -15.38
CA ASP A 660 16.30 -21.94 -14.44
C ASP A 660 15.46 -22.21 -13.18
N GLU A 661 14.75 -21.19 -12.68
CA GLU A 661 13.96 -21.29 -11.44
C GLU A 661 12.51 -21.65 -11.77
N VAL A 662 11.83 -20.82 -12.56
CA VAL A 662 10.41 -21.01 -12.92
C VAL A 662 10.25 -22.15 -13.92
N GLY A 663 11.17 -22.29 -14.87
CA GLY A 663 11.14 -23.38 -15.84
C GLY A 663 11.27 -24.76 -15.20
N GLU A 664 12.12 -24.90 -14.19
CA GLU A 664 12.24 -26.14 -13.43
C GLU A 664 10.97 -26.43 -12.61
N GLU A 665 10.33 -25.40 -12.03
CA GLU A 665 9.09 -25.58 -11.29
C GLU A 665 7.89 -25.92 -12.20
N LEU A 666 7.78 -25.29 -13.37
CA LEU A 666 6.79 -25.63 -14.40
C LEU A 666 6.91 -27.10 -14.84
N LYS A 667 8.15 -27.60 -15.01
CA LYS A 667 8.39 -29.02 -15.33
C LYS A 667 7.93 -29.93 -14.20
N LYS A 668 8.28 -29.63 -12.95
CA LYS A 668 7.87 -30.43 -11.77
C LYS A 668 6.35 -30.48 -11.62
N GLN A 669 5.67 -29.38 -11.90
CA GLN A 669 4.21 -29.30 -11.87
C GLN A 669 3.52 -29.85 -13.13
N LEU A 670 4.27 -30.40 -14.11
CA LEU A 670 3.75 -30.93 -15.37
C LEU A 670 2.95 -29.91 -16.19
N ARG A 671 3.48 -28.68 -16.31
CA ARG A 671 2.89 -27.54 -17.01
C ARG A 671 3.63 -27.24 -18.33
N PRO A 672 3.55 -28.11 -19.35
CA PRO A 672 4.39 -28.00 -20.55
C PRO A 672 4.08 -26.76 -21.40
N LYS A 673 2.82 -26.31 -21.42
CA LYS A 673 2.42 -25.09 -22.16
C LYS A 673 3.10 -23.86 -21.59
N GLY A 674 2.94 -23.60 -20.28
CA GLY A 674 3.66 -22.55 -19.58
C GLY A 674 5.17 -22.64 -19.75
N TYR A 675 5.77 -23.83 -19.69
CA TYR A 675 7.21 -24.03 -19.91
C TYR A 675 7.68 -23.55 -21.29
N TRP A 676 7.04 -24.03 -22.37
CA TRP A 676 7.46 -23.67 -23.72
C TRP A 676 7.18 -22.20 -24.07
N TRP A 677 6.07 -21.66 -23.58
CA TRP A 677 5.76 -20.24 -23.71
C TRP A 677 6.82 -19.38 -23.01
N MET A 678 7.18 -19.71 -21.77
CA MET A 678 8.21 -18.98 -21.04
C MET A 678 9.57 -19.08 -21.76
N MET A 679 9.94 -20.24 -22.30
CA MET A 679 11.16 -20.39 -23.10
C MET A 679 11.16 -19.52 -24.36
N LYS A 680 10.00 -19.35 -25.02
CA LYS A 680 9.82 -18.44 -26.18
C LYS A 680 10.00 -16.98 -25.76
N LYS A 681 9.38 -16.56 -24.65
CA LYS A 681 9.38 -15.17 -24.17
C LYS A 681 10.69 -14.73 -23.53
N THR A 682 11.50 -15.67 -23.03
CA THR A 682 12.76 -15.36 -22.35
C THR A 682 13.98 -15.39 -23.27
N ARG A 683 13.84 -15.58 -24.60
CA ARG A 683 14.98 -15.61 -25.53
C ARG A 683 15.91 -14.42 -25.33
N SER A 684 17.21 -14.69 -25.30
CA SER A 684 18.21 -13.64 -25.10
C SER A 684 18.21 -12.64 -26.26
N ILE A 685 18.37 -11.37 -25.94
CA ILE A 685 18.54 -10.29 -26.91
C ILE A 685 20.04 -9.98 -27.13
N PRO A 686 20.44 -9.46 -28.31
CA PRO A 686 21.85 -9.21 -28.59
C PRO A 686 22.49 -8.14 -27.70
N GLU A 687 23.60 -8.50 -27.04
CA GLU A 687 24.48 -7.55 -26.35
C GLU A 687 25.49 -6.97 -27.35
N TRP A 688 25.32 -5.72 -27.77
CA TRP A 688 26.28 -5.05 -28.66
C TRP A 688 27.17 -4.11 -27.83
N GLY A 689 28.51 -4.25 -27.96
CA GLY A 689 29.51 -3.41 -27.29
C GLY A 689 30.34 -4.13 -26.20
N LYS A 690 31.48 -3.53 -25.82
CA LYS A 690 32.27 -4.00 -24.66
C LYS A 690 31.56 -3.58 -23.37
N VAL A 691 31.30 -4.54 -22.48
CA VAL A 691 30.76 -4.27 -21.14
C VAL A 691 31.83 -4.62 -20.12
N ASP A 692 32.18 -3.68 -19.26
CA ASP A 692 33.07 -3.93 -18.13
C ASP A 692 32.33 -4.77 -17.07
N LEU A 693 32.76 -6.02 -16.87
CA LEU A 693 32.18 -6.94 -15.89
C LEU A 693 32.36 -6.46 -14.44
N ASN A 694 33.29 -5.55 -14.18
CA ASN A 694 33.49 -4.97 -12.84
C ASN A 694 32.61 -3.75 -12.56
N TYR A 695 31.97 -3.17 -13.59
CA TYR A 695 31.09 -2.01 -13.46
C TYR A 695 29.74 -2.36 -12.81
N PHE A 696 29.31 -3.63 -12.90
CA PHE A 696 27.98 -4.06 -12.47
C PHE A 696 28.04 -5.14 -11.39
N ARG A 697 27.74 -4.75 -10.15
CA ARG A 697 27.68 -5.65 -8.97
C ARG A 697 26.26 -5.83 -8.40
N GLY A 698 25.28 -5.12 -8.96
CA GLY A 698 23.87 -5.15 -8.58
C GLY A 698 23.03 -6.25 -9.23
N ILE A 699 23.65 -7.19 -9.93
CA ILE A 699 22.93 -8.28 -10.61
C ILE A 699 22.31 -9.22 -9.57
N SER A 700 21.05 -9.59 -9.81
CA SER A 700 20.31 -10.53 -8.97
C SER A 700 20.81 -11.96 -9.20
N ASN A 701 21.33 -12.58 -8.13
CA ASN A 701 21.87 -13.95 -8.18
C ASN A 701 20.77 -14.99 -7.88
N LYS A 702 20.96 -16.22 -8.38
CA LYS A 702 20.10 -17.38 -8.04
C LYS A 702 20.03 -17.62 -6.53
N SER A 703 18.99 -18.30 -6.08
CA SER A 703 18.96 -18.86 -4.73
C SER A 703 20.05 -19.94 -4.63
N PRO A 704 20.83 -19.99 -3.54
CA PRO A 704 21.74 -21.11 -3.34
C PRO A 704 20.93 -22.40 -3.34
N THR A 705 21.15 -23.24 -4.35
CA THR A 705 20.61 -24.60 -4.36
C THR A 705 21.34 -25.38 -3.29
N PHE A 706 20.70 -25.60 -2.14
CA PHE A 706 21.23 -26.57 -1.19
C PHE A 706 21.18 -27.93 -1.88
N THR A 707 22.36 -28.43 -2.23
CA THR A 707 22.54 -29.83 -2.55
C THR A 707 22.06 -30.64 -1.35
N SER A 708 21.36 -31.73 -1.66
CA SER A 708 20.87 -32.76 -0.74
C SER A 708 21.80 -33.00 0.47
N PRO A 709 21.26 -33.41 1.66
CA PRO A 709 22.05 -33.67 2.87
C PRO A 709 23.17 -34.71 2.72
N LEU A 710 23.27 -35.37 1.56
CA LEU A 710 24.32 -36.33 1.23
C LEU A 710 25.74 -35.74 1.40
N THR A 711 25.93 -34.45 1.11
CA THR A 711 27.27 -33.83 1.20
C THR A 711 27.72 -33.60 2.65
N LEU A 712 26.78 -33.40 3.59
CA LEU A 712 27.08 -33.26 5.02
C LEU A 712 27.33 -34.63 5.69
N LEU A 713 26.69 -35.68 5.19
CA LEU A 713 26.91 -37.06 5.62
C LEU A 713 28.30 -37.60 5.21
N ILE A 714 28.79 -37.22 4.03
CA ILE A 714 30.13 -37.65 3.56
C ILE A 714 31.23 -36.95 4.35
N THR A 715 31.10 -35.64 4.63
CA THR A 715 32.11 -34.92 5.43
C THR A 715 32.14 -35.36 6.89
N THR A 716 30.99 -35.68 7.48
CA THR A 716 30.94 -36.24 8.85
C THR A 716 31.47 -37.68 8.92
N PHE A 717 31.21 -38.54 7.92
CA PHE A 717 31.79 -39.88 7.86
C PHE A 717 33.32 -39.86 7.67
N VAL A 718 33.83 -38.99 6.80
CA VAL A 718 35.27 -38.85 6.56
C VAL A 718 35.99 -38.29 7.78
N ALA A 719 35.40 -37.31 8.48
CA ALA A 719 35.93 -36.79 9.75
C ALA A 719 35.91 -37.85 10.87
N HIS A 720 34.84 -38.65 10.98
CA HIS A 720 34.76 -39.71 11.97
C HIS A 720 35.76 -40.85 11.70
N TYR A 721 36.00 -41.17 10.42
CA TYR A 721 36.97 -42.19 10.00
C TYR A 721 38.42 -41.71 10.20
N LEU A 722 38.71 -40.45 9.92
CA LEU A 722 40.03 -39.84 10.16
C LEU A 722 40.35 -39.72 11.66
N CYS A 723 39.38 -39.37 12.50
CA CYS A 723 39.58 -39.34 13.96
C CYS A 723 39.82 -40.73 14.56
N ARG A 724 39.25 -41.80 13.97
CA ARG A 724 39.56 -43.20 14.38
C ARG A 724 40.95 -43.65 13.95
N ILE A 725 41.43 -43.23 12.79
CA ILE A 725 42.79 -43.57 12.31
C ILE A 725 43.86 -42.81 13.11
N LEU A 726 43.56 -41.60 13.58
CA LEU A 726 44.49 -40.76 14.34
C LEU A 726 44.49 -40.99 15.86
N GLY A 727 43.70 -41.95 16.38
CA GLY A 727 43.72 -42.33 17.79
C GLY A 727 43.26 -41.24 18.76
N LEU A 728 42.45 -40.27 18.31
CA LEU A 728 42.06 -39.08 19.10
C LEU A 728 40.79 -39.28 19.95
N PHE A 729 40.34 -40.52 20.14
CA PHE A 729 39.26 -40.84 21.08
C PHE A 729 39.69 -41.99 21.99
N SER A 730 39.92 -41.65 23.27
CA SER A 730 39.83 -42.54 24.42
C SER A 730 38.50 -42.33 25.12
#